data_AF-A0A9P7XJS4-F1
#
_entry.id   AF-A0A9P7XJS4-F1
#
_cell.length_a   1.000
_cell.length_b   1.000
_cell.length_c   1.000
_cell.angle_alpha   90.00
_cell.angle_beta   90.00
_cell.angle_gamma   90.00
#
_symmetry.space_group_name_H-M   'P 1'
#
loop_
_entity.id
_entity.type
_entity.pdbx_description
1 polymer ?
#
loop_
_entity_poly.entity_id
_entity_poly.type
_entity_poly.pdbx_seq_one_letter_code
_entity_poly.pdbx_strand_id
1 'polypeptide(L)'
;MIVDHLLTRTGVRSLGLVLAGVVPLASSYLIYILAYNETPVDTLINQLPFMLQLLRANSSSSFSSSSILFHNNNISPRDSLLPSIPFDSAAVPATTTISSVVAAAAATVVSATESSSTTTEQPIPGSNLPVLSSSIVALVQFLDTHGYKDIHQLPGYQYWIALQPLKEHLSPVLNFISSHQTLAWILTGLHLWMAAELVFYFMFWKKLARLQEVDRVVKGVGAKAKRRELFERCLETVEEGEGVKRWIEVWFDTGRTKQPAKFEDIGRANMVTWMAWAFWAAPLEEVAQSPAAIIELNEMIDTIEEVKKIKFTEGYNPNVECIRLSLDPVIASHRPLIYYTLIWSANAFTRIVFLSLGFTRYSGTLDQTHPLEQQTKFKPKHRKSSSFPSPGAIAAENRPPGDLAYWYRTPAKPQNPIPLVFIHGIGVGLVQYIHLVVALTFISRPLILVEVPEVSSQLVQAECMTPDDTYFVIERILKIHKHPKATFLGHSLGTMLCAAVCRASPASSPKSIVHGLILTDPICFLTHHSIAHNFAYRTPATASELVIDLFAAREIGTSWFIMRRFCWTESIIFPIAWSKRHQKPLVCQGKLSPVLPQRTRVFLSSNDNLMDMSKVAEYLRTMVGLEEGTEKDELVIMDGLDHAQLLMRPEWFSRILKAAREC
;
A
#
# COMPACT_ATOMS: atom_id res chain seq x y z
N MET A 1 -23.69 5.38 19.54
CA MET A 1 -24.24 4.05 19.18
C MET A 1 -23.47 3.31 18.08
N ILE A 2 -23.34 3.80 16.83
CA ILE A 2 -22.55 3.08 15.77
C ILE A 2 -21.04 3.17 16.02
N VAL A 3 -20.56 4.33 16.46
CA VAL A 3 -19.18 4.52 16.95
C VAL A 3 -18.95 3.61 18.16
N ASP A 4 -19.92 3.45 19.07
CA ASP A 4 -19.81 2.50 20.20
C ASP A 4 -19.81 1.05 19.75
N HIS A 5 -20.58 0.66 18.73
CA HIS A 5 -20.65 -0.75 18.33
C HIS A 5 -19.41 -1.22 17.53
N LEU A 6 -18.84 -0.33 16.72
CA LEU A 6 -17.55 -0.53 16.06
C LEU A 6 -16.37 -0.37 17.04
N LEU A 7 -16.40 0.61 17.95
CA LEU A 7 -15.42 0.70 19.04
C LEU A 7 -15.50 -0.47 20.00
N THR A 8 -16.66 -1.11 20.21
CA THR A 8 -16.75 -2.28 21.10
C THR A 8 -16.29 -3.57 20.42
N ARG A 9 -16.62 -3.83 19.14
CA ARG A 9 -16.09 -5.03 18.45
C ARG A 9 -14.60 -4.91 18.12
N THR A 10 -14.18 -3.76 17.59
CA THR A 10 -12.77 -3.50 17.32
C THR A 10 -12.02 -3.27 18.62
N GLY A 11 -12.60 -2.60 19.61
CA GLY A 11 -12.00 -2.36 20.94
C GLY A 11 -11.92 -3.61 21.80
N VAL A 12 -12.85 -4.55 21.75
CA VAL A 12 -12.71 -5.86 22.43
C VAL A 12 -11.68 -6.74 21.74
N ARG A 13 -11.60 -6.73 20.39
CA ARG A 13 -10.52 -7.40 19.65
C ARG A 13 -9.16 -6.73 19.88
N SER A 14 -9.15 -5.41 20.00
CA SER A 14 -7.99 -4.57 20.31
C SER A 14 -7.52 -4.77 21.74
N LEU A 15 -8.43 -4.81 22.71
CA LEU A 15 -8.15 -5.12 24.10
C LEU A 15 -7.69 -6.56 24.23
N GLY A 16 -8.29 -7.50 23.50
CA GLY A 16 -7.83 -8.88 23.40
C GLY A 16 -6.43 -9.01 22.81
N LEU A 17 -6.10 -8.25 21.75
CA LEU A 17 -4.75 -8.19 21.16
C LEU A 17 -3.74 -7.50 22.08
N VAL A 18 -4.13 -6.40 22.74
CA VAL A 18 -3.31 -5.71 23.72
C VAL A 18 -3.07 -6.61 24.92
N LEU A 19 -4.07 -7.31 25.44
CA LEU A 19 -3.89 -8.30 26.51
C LEU A 19 -3.07 -9.50 26.03
N ALA A 20 -3.27 -9.99 24.81
CA ALA A 20 -2.48 -11.07 24.21
C ALA A 20 -1.03 -10.66 23.87
N GLY A 21 -0.72 -9.36 23.80
CA GLY A 21 0.66 -8.86 23.67
C GLY A 21 1.27 -8.53 25.02
N VAL A 22 0.55 -7.75 25.85
CA VAL A 22 0.99 -7.22 27.14
C VAL A 22 1.10 -8.32 28.19
N VAL A 23 0.17 -9.28 28.26
CA VAL A 23 0.22 -10.35 29.27
C VAL A 23 1.39 -11.30 28.99
N PRO A 24 1.61 -11.80 27.76
CA PRO A 24 2.81 -12.58 27.46
C PRO A 24 4.09 -11.77 27.61
N LEU A 25 4.12 -10.50 27.21
CA LEU A 25 5.27 -9.62 27.40
C LEU A 25 5.62 -9.44 28.88
N ALA A 26 4.64 -9.14 29.72
CA ALA A 26 4.83 -8.98 31.16
C ALA A 26 5.22 -10.31 31.83
N SER A 27 4.62 -11.42 31.39
CA SER A 27 4.89 -12.75 31.91
C SER A 27 6.28 -13.26 31.49
N SER A 28 6.69 -13.06 30.24
CA SER A 28 8.04 -13.39 29.76
C SER A 28 9.09 -12.48 30.40
N TYR A 29 8.77 -11.22 30.64
CA TYR A 29 9.65 -10.26 31.32
C TYR A 29 9.87 -10.67 32.77
N LEU A 30 8.80 -11.08 33.45
CA LEU A 30 8.86 -11.61 34.81
C LEU A 30 9.67 -12.91 34.87
N ILE A 31 9.46 -13.87 33.96
CA ILE A 31 10.24 -15.11 33.88
C ILE A 31 11.71 -14.81 33.61
N TYR A 32 12.00 -13.86 32.71
CA TYR A 32 13.36 -13.42 32.41
C TYR A 32 14.06 -12.88 33.66
N ILE A 33 13.40 -11.97 34.37
CA ILE A 33 13.89 -11.42 35.65
C ILE A 33 14.10 -12.54 36.67
N LEU A 34 13.18 -13.51 36.77
CA LEU A 34 13.30 -14.62 37.71
C LEU A 34 14.46 -15.57 37.38
N ALA A 35 14.75 -15.77 36.10
CA ALA A 35 15.81 -16.68 35.64
C ALA A 35 17.19 -16.03 35.67
N TYR A 36 17.32 -14.79 35.19
CA TYR A 36 18.61 -14.12 35.00
C TYR A 36 18.96 -13.12 36.11
N ASN A 37 18.01 -12.77 37.00
CA ASN A 37 18.15 -11.74 38.05
C ASN A 37 18.58 -10.35 37.52
N GLU A 38 18.34 -10.08 36.25
CA GLU A 38 18.60 -8.80 35.57
C GLU A 38 17.41 -8.47 34.66
N THR A 39 17.27 -7.21 34.24
CA THR A 39 16.28 -6.85 33.22
C THR A 39 16.85 -7.09 31.81
N PRO A 40 16.01 -7.35 30.79
CA PRO A 40 16.44 -7.37 29.38
C PRO A 40 17.16 -6.09 28.94
N VAL A 41 16.86 -4.95 29.58
CA VAL A 41 17.52 -3.66 29.32
C VAL A 41 18.95 -3.66 29.87
N ASP A 42 19.16 -4.19 31.08
CA ASP A 42 20.49 -4.33 31.66
C ASP A 42 21.38 -5.24 30.80
N THR A 43 20.82 -6.36 30.32
CA THR A 43 21.52 -7.26 29.40
C THR A 43 21.94 -6.55 28.10
N LEU A 44 21.08 -5.68 27.54
CA LEU A 44 21.41 -4.89 26.36
C LEU A 44 22.50 -3.85 26.64
N ILE A 45 22.41 -3.12 27.76
CA ILE A 45 23.36 -2.05 28.14
C ILE A 45 24.74 -2.65 28.44
N ASN A 46 24.80 -3.72 29.23
CA ASN A 46 26.05 -4.36 29.64
C ASN A 46 26.82 -4.97 28.45
N GLN A 47 26.11 -5.35 27.38
CA GLN A 47 26.69 -6.00 26.19
C GLN A 47 26.79 -5.06 24.98
N LEU A 48 26.34 -3.81 25.10
CA LEU A 48 26.46 -2.78 24.07
C LEU A 48 27.91 -2.57 23.57
N PRO A 49 28.96 -2.60 24.42
CA PRO A 49 30.35 -2.49 23.96
C PRO A 49 30.77 -3.65 23.04
N PHE A 50 30.30 -4.86 23.33
CA PHE A 50 30.57 -6.06 22.52
C PHE A 50 29.85 -6.00 21.16
N MET A 51 28.60 -5.51 21.13
CA MET A 51 27.86 -5.28 19.88
C MET A 51 28.54 -4.23 18.98
N LEU A 52 29.05 -3.15 19.57
CA LEU A 52 29.81 -2.13 18.83
C LEU A 52 31.12 -2.69 18.26
N GLN A 53 31.77 -3.65 18.94
CA GLN A 53 32.93 -4.37 18.41
C GLN A 53 32.57 -5.30 17.24
N LEU A 54 31.47 -6.06 17.33
CA LEU A 54 31.00 -6.95 16.25
C LEU A 54 30.57 -6.19 14.99
N LEU A 55 29.89 -5.05 15.16
CA LEU A 55 29.50 -4.18 14.05
C LEU A 55 30.72 -3.53 13.36
N ARG A 56 31.80 -3.27 14.10
CA ARG A 56 33.09 -2.82 13.55
C ARG A 56 33.88 -3.93 12.85
N ALA A 57 33.77 -5.17 13.32
CA ALA A 57 34.44 -6.32 12.69
C ALA A 57 33.85 -6.66 11.30
N ASN A 58 32.57 -6.35 11.06
CA ASN A 58 31.95 -6.53 9.74
C ASN A 58 32.18 -5.36 8.77
N SER A 59 32.64 -4.18 9.24
CA SER A 59 33.01 -3.06 8.36
C SER A 59 34.48 -3.08 7.91
N SER A 60 35.32 -3.95 8.49
CA SER A 60 36.74 -4.09 8.13
C SER A 60 37.05 -5.26 7.17
N SER A 61 36.04 -5.92 6.58
CA SER A 61 36.23 -6.92 5.53
C SER A 61 35.90 -6.38 4.14
N SER A 62 36.68 -5.40 3.67
CA SER A 62 36.81 -5.16 2.23
C SER A 62 38.22 -4.69 1.86
N PHE A 63 38.89 -5.55 1.09
CA PHE A 63 40.07 -5.33 0.24
C PHE A 63 41.36 -4.75 0.87
N SER A 64 42.34 -5.63 1.09
CA SER A 64 43.64 -5.46 0.43
C SER A 64 44.22 -6.82 0.03
N SER A 65 44.44 -6.96 -1.28
CA SER A 65 45.15 -8.09 -1.89
C SER A 65 46.64 -7.78 -1.85
N SER A 66 47.43 -8.53 -1.09
CA SER A 66 48.88 -8.61 -1.31
C SER A 66 49.49 -9.84 -0.62
N SER A 67 49.88 -10.81 -1.45
CA SER A 67 51.04 -11.70 -1.28
C SER A 67 51.30 -12.34 0.09
N ILE A 68 50.76 -13.55 0.28
CA ILE A 68 51.30 -14.51 1.26
C ILE A 68 52.46 -15.23 0.59
N LEU A 69 53.67 -14.76 0.87
CA LEU A 69 54.92 -15.44 0.56
C LEU A 69 55.31 -16.27 1.79
N PHE A 70 55.32 -17.59 1.63
CA PHE A 70 55.84 -18.52 2.61
C PHE A 70 57.30 -18.20 2.93
N HIS A 71 57.62 -17.94 4.20
CA HIS A 71 58.96 -18.17 4.72
C HIS A 71 58.90 -18.85 6.08
N ASN A 72 59.36 -20.09 6.06
CA ASN A 72 59.67 -20.97 7.17
C ASN A 72 61.08 -20.59 7.68
N ASN A 73 61.30 -20.48 8.99
CA ASN A 73 62.55 -20.89 9.66
C ASN A 73 62.52 -20.72 11.20
N ASN A 74 62.26 -21.84 11.86
CA ASN A 74 62.92 -22.46 13.02
C ASN A 74 64.10 -21.79 13.80
N ILE A 75 64.15 -22.14 15.12
CA ILE A 75 65.26 -22.18 16.14
C ILE A 75 65.51 -20.87 16.92
N SER A 76 65.67 -20.79 18.26
CA SER A 76 65.53 -21.62 19.48
C SER A 76 65.74 -20.68 20.72
N PRO A 77 65.98 -21.10 22.00
CA PRO A 77 65.30 -20.54 23.17
C PRO A 77 66.24 -19.79 24.13
N ARG A 78 65.70 -18.93 25.01
CA ARG A 78 66.05 -18.80 26.45
C ARG A 78 65.63 -17.46 27.06
N ASP A 79 65.21 -17.60 28.32
CA ASP A 79 65.28 -16.66 29.45
C ASP A 79 64.49 -15.33 29.36
N SER A 80 63.83 -14.80 30.37
CA SER A 80 63.24 -15.23 31.65
C SER A 80 62.58 -13.96 32.22
N LEU A 81 61.69 -14.11 33.21
CA LEU A 81 61.16 -13.09 34.14
C LEU A 81 59.84 -12.40 33.77
N LEU A 82 58.72 -13.01 34.20
CA LEU A 82 57.63 -12.27 34.84
C LEU A 82 57.11 -13.09 36.04
N PRO A 83 56.86 -12.46 37.20
CA PRO A 83 56.51 -13.15 38.44
C PRO A 83 55.06 -13.61 38.46
N SER A 84 54.85 -14.79 39.04
CA SER A 84 53.58 -15.33 39.50
C SER A 84 52.97 -14.46 40.60
N ILE A 85 51.69 -14.11 40.48
CA ILE A 85 50.84 -13.58 41.56
C ILE A 85 49.46 -14.30 41.48
N PRO A 86 48.83 -14.65 42.62
CA PRO A 86 48.08 -15.89 42.78
C PRO A 86 46.59 -15.78 42.41
N PHE A 87 45.99 -16.96 42.22
CA PHE A 87 44.56 -17.17 42.37
C PHE A 87 44.17 -16.84 43.82
N ASP A 88 43.41 -15.77 44.00
CA ASP A 88 42.62 -15.55 45.22
C ASP A 88 41.16 -15.28 44.84
N SER A 89 40.29 -16.08 45.42
CA SER A 89 38.86 -15.95 45.41
C SER A 89 38.44 -14.74 46.24
N ALA A 90 38.03 -13.65 45.60
CA ALA A 90 37.31 -12.58 46.25
C ALA A 90 36.24 -12.02 45.31
N ALA A 91 34.99 -12.05 45.76
CA ALA A 91 33.86 -11.45 45.09
C ALA A 91 34.10 -9.95 44.87
N VAL A 92 34.04 -9.51 43.62
CA VAL A 92 34.03 -8.08 43.26
C VAL A 92 32.55 -7.64 43.18
N PRO A 93 32.13 -6.57 43.89
CA PRO A 93 30.79 -6.05 43.75
C PRO A 93 30.62 -5.41 42.36
N ALA A 94 29.56 -5.81 41.65
CA ALA A 94 29.17 -5.26 40.36
C ALA A 94 28.56 -3.86 40.55
N THR A 95 29.40 -2.83 40.54
CA THR A 95 28.95 -1.43 40.38
C THR A 95 29.87 -0.69 39.42
N THR A 96 29.83 -1.07 38.14
CA THR A 96 30.34 -0.21 37.06
C THR A 96 29.29 0.87 36.80
N THR A 97 29.54 2.10 37.22
CA THR A 97 28.59 3.21 37.08
C THR A 97 28.39 3.56 35.61
N ILE A 98 27.14 3.80 35.17
CA ILE A 98 26.79 4.16 33.78
C ILE A 98 27.59 5.36 33.25
N SER A 99 28.03 6.26 34.13
CA SER A 99 28.94 7.36 33.76
C SER A 99 30.22 6.86 33.09
N SER A 100 30.75 5.70 33.50
CA SER A 100 31.93 5.06 32.88
C SER A 100 31.64 4.40 31.53
N VAL A 101 30.43 3.84 31.35
CA VAL A 101 30.00 3.21 30.08
C VAL A 101 29.61 4.27 29.04
N VAL A 102 28.98 5.36 29.48
CA VAL A 102 28.68 6.54 28.66
C VAL A 102 29.96 7.31 28.34
N ALA A 103 30.91 7.44 29.28
CA ALA A 103 32.23 8.00 29.00
C ALA A 103 33.05 7.13 28.04
N ALA A 104 32.97 5.80 28.16
CA ALA A 104 33.60 4.88 27.21
C ALA A 104 32.94 4.97 25.82
N ALA A 105 31.61 4.99 25.72
CA ALA A 105 30.90 5.17 24.46
C ALA A 105 31.17 6.54 23.83
N ALA A 106 31.22 7.61 24.63
CA ALA A 106 31.56 8.97 24.20
C ALA A 106 33.04 9.07 23.74
N ALA A 107 33.99 8.49 24.48
CA ALA A 107 35.40 8.43 24.09
C ALA A 107 35.61 7.62 22.81
N THR A 108 34.81 6.56 22.60
CA THR A 108 34.88 5.71 21.39
C THR A 108 34.26 6.41 20.16
N VAL A 109 33.36 7.37 20.36
CA VAL A 109 32.81 8.25 19.30
C VAL A 109 33.77 9.40 18.99
N VAL A 110 34.39 10.01 20.01
CA VAL A 110 35.38 11.09 19.84
C VAL A 110 36.66 10.57 19.15
N SER A 111 37.10 9.35 19.45
CA SER A 111 38.27 8.75 18.80
C SER A 111 38.02 8.33 17.33
N ALA A 112 36.76 8.18 16.91
CA ALA A 112 36.40 7.97 15.50
C ALA A 112 36.40 9.27 14.68
N THR A 113 36.35 10.44 15.33
CA THR A 113 36.40 11.76 14.70
C THR A 113 37.80 12.37 14.59
N GLU A 114 38.82 11.79 15.23
CA GLU A 114 40.19 12.34 15.25
C GLU A 114 41.14 11.81 14.17
N SER A 115 40.62 11.21 13.09
CA SER A 115 41.44 10.82 11.91
C SER A 115 41.08 11.58 10.64
N SER A 116 40.81 12.88 10.75
CA SER A 116 40.84 13.79 9.60
C SER A 116 41.49 15.12 9.97
N SER A 117 42.68 15.34 9.42
CA SER A 117 43.41 16.59 9.45
C SER A 117 42.54 17.76 8.94
N THR A 118 42.52 18.81 9.76
CA THR A 118 42.18 20.21 9.46
C THR A 118 41.95 20.56 7.99
N THR A 119 40.70 20.71 7.58
CA THR A 119 40.29 21.79 6.66
C THR A 119 38.81 22.12 6.88
N THR A 120 38.54 23.41 6.98
CA THR A 120 37.25 24.08 7.13
C THR A 120 36.27 23.65 6.03
N GLU A 121 35.15 23.00 6.36
CA GLU A 121 33.99 22.94 5.48
C GLU A 121 32.68 22.50 6.20
N GLN A 122 31.57 22.99 5.66
CA GLN A 122 30.20 22.99 6.19
C GLN A 122 29.57 21.59 6.38
N PRO A 123 28.55 21.43 7.25
CA PRO A 123 27.99 20.12 7.58
C PRO A 123 27.20 19.50 6.42
N ILE A 124 27.54 18.25 6.08
CA ILE A 124 26.87 17.41 5.08
C ILE A 124 25.60 16.77 5.70
N PRO A 125 24.41 16.88 5.09
CA PRO A 125 23.20 16.23 5.57
C PRO A 125 23.09 14.80 5.01
N GLY A 126 23.02 13.77 5.89
CA GLY A 126 22.66 12.42 5.40
C GLY A 126 23.00 11.19 6.24
N SER A 127 23.71 11.28 7.37
CA SER A 127 23.92 10.10 8.24
C SER A 127 22.84 10.04 9.31
N ASN A 128 21.94 9.05 9.26
CA ASN A 128 20.94 8.78 10.32
C ASN A 128 21.53 8.01 11.53
N LEU A 129 22.84 7.73 11.52
CA LEU A 129 23.55 7.10 12.65
C LEU A 129 23.47 7.90 13.98
N PRO A 130 23.53 9.25 14.00
CA PRO A 130 23.48 10.04 15.23
C PRO A 130 22.10 10.01 15.91
N VAL A 131 21.02 9.79 15.16
CA VAL A 131 19.65 9.83 15.71
C VAL A 131 19.38 8.56 16.53
N LEU A 132 19.76 7.39 16.02
CA LEU A 132 19.65 6.14 16.77
C LEU A 132 20.51 6.14 18.05
N SER A 133 21.73 6.68 18.00
CA SER A 133 22.57 6.82 19.19
C SER A 133 21.98 7.81 20.20
N SER A 134 21.37 8.91 19.73
CA SER A 134 20.75 9.92 20.60
C SER A 134 19.50 9.40 21.30
N SER A 135 18.65 8.62 20.62
CA SER A 135 17.45 8.02 21.21
C SER A 135 17.79 6.93 22.22
N ILE A 136 18.82 6.11 21.95
CA ILE A 136 19.32 5.11 22.90
C ILE A 136 19.89 5.81 24.14
N VAL A 137 20.69 6.87 23.97
CA VAL A 137 21.23 7.65 25.09
C VAL A 137 20.11 8.34 25.88
N ALA A 138 19.10 8.90 25.23
CA ALA A 138 17.95 9.52 25.89
C ALA A 138 17.10 8.50 26.67
N LEU A 139 16.90 7.30 26.13
CA LEU A 139 16.23 6.21 26.83
C LEU A 139 17.02 5.77 28.06
N VAL A 140 18.35 5.60 27.92
CA VAL A 140 19.23 5.25 29.03
C VAL A 140 19.24 6.34 30.10
N GLN A 141 19.28 7.61 29.71
CA GLN A 141 19.20 8.75 30.63
C GLN A 141 17.83 8.84 31.32
N PHE A 142 16.73 8.56 30.61
CA PHE A 142 15.38 8.50 31.16
C PHE A 142 15.25 7.40 32.22
N LEU A 143 15.76 6.20 31.91
CA LEU A 143 15.77 5.07 32.85
C LEU A 143 16.63 5.36 34.09
N ASP A 144 17.75 6.08 33.92
CA ASP A 144 18.61 6.54 35.00
C ASP A 144 17.92 7.58 35.89
N THR A 145 17.31 8.61 35.29
CA THR A 145 16.62 9.69 36.02
C THR A 145 15.42 9.19 36.83
N HIS A 146 14.83 8.06 36.45
CA HIS A 146 13.69 7.47 37.16
C HIS A 146 14.06 6.29 38.06
N GLY A 147 15.36 6.01 38.28
CA GLY A 147 15.82 5.00 39.23
C GLY A 147 15.65 3.54 38.79
N TYR A 148 15.28 3.29 37.53
CA TYR A 148 14.96 1.95 37.02
C TYR A 148 16.19 1.04 36.76
N LYS A 149 17.36 1.41 37.28
CA LYS A 149 18.58 0.56 37.31
C LYS A 149 18.53 -0.50 38.40
N ASP A 150 17.84 -0.19 39.48
CA ASP A 150 17.68 -1.09 40.61
C ASP A 150 16.36 -1.83 40.42
N ILE A 151 16.43 -3.15 40.25
CA ILE A 151 15.26 -4.01 40.14
C ILE A 151 14.27 -3.80 41.29
N HIS A 152 14.77 -3.38 42.46
CA HIS A 152 13.99 -3.09 43.66
C HIS A 152 13.12 -1.84 43.57
N GLN A 153 13.42 -0.94 42.61
CA GLN A 153 12.71 0.32 42.40
C GLN A 153 11.72 0.27 41.23
N LEU A 154 11.62 -0.87 40.55
CA LEU A 154 10.65 -1.07 39.49
C LEU A 154 9.22 -1.11 40.04
N PRO A 155 8.26 -0.39 39.43
CA PRO A 155 6.85 -0.49 39.77
C PRO A 155 6.39 -1.95 39.66
N GLY A 156 5.92 -2.52 40.78
CA GLY A 156 5.50 -3.92 40.86
C GLY A 156 6.54 -4.89 41.46
N TYR A 157 7.72 -4.42 41.88
CA TYR A 157 8.70 -5.25 42.60
C TYR A 157 8.15 -5.87 43.90
N GLN A 158 7.15 -5.26 44.53
CA GLN A 158 6.45 -5.84 45.68
C GLN A 158 5.78 -7.19 45.36
N TYR A 159 5.33 -7.39 44.10
CA TYR A 159 4.81 -8.68 43.64
C TYR A 159 5.93 -9.72 43.44
N TRP A 160 7.17 -9.29 43.14
CA TRP A 160 8.34 -10.17 43.08
C TRP A 160 8.68 -10.76 44.45
N ILE A 161 8.58 -9.94 45.51
CA ILE A 161 8.73 -10.42 46.89
C ILE A 161 7.61 -11.42 47.24
N ALA A 162 6.37 -11.13 46.84
CA ALA A 162 5.23 -12.03 47.09
C ALA A 162 5.33 -13.39 46.35
N LEU A 163 6.08 -13.45 45.23
CA LEU A 163 6.28 -14.65 44.42
C LEU A 163 7.54 -15.46 44.80
N GLN A 164 8.36 -15.00 45.75
CA GLN A 164 9.55 -15.72 46.22
C GLN A 164 9.30 -17.21 46.59
N PRO A 165 8.20 -17.57 47.29
CA PRO A 165 7.94 -18.98 47.61
C PRO A 165 7.73 -19.88 46.38
N LEU A 166 7.30 -19.30 45.26
CA LEU A 166 7.12 -19.99 43.98
C LEU A 166 8.45 -20.19 43.24
N LYS A 167 9.45 -19.33 43.49
CA LYS A 167 10.78 -19.40 42.87
C LYS A 167 11.52 -20.68 43.27
N GLU A 168 11.38 -21.11 44.52
CA GLU A 168 11.99 -22.36 45.01
C GLU A 168 11.46 -23.58 44.25
N HIS A 169 10.16 -23.62 43.98
CA HIS A 169 9.49 -24.69 43.22
C HIS A 169 9.84 -24.68 41.72
N LEU A 170 10.11 -23.51 41.15
CA LEU A 170 10.48 -23.33 39.72
C LEU A 170 12.01 -23.37 39.48
N SER A 171 12.81 -23.48 40.53
CA SER A 171 14.27 -23.39 40.47
C SER A 171 14.95 -24.32 39.45
N PRO A 172 14.52 -25.59 39.21
CA PRO A 172 15.15 -26.44 38.20
C PRO A 172 14.98 -25.90 36.79
N VAL A 173 13.81 -25.33 36.49
CA VAL A 173 13.47 -24.75 35.19
C VAL A 173 14.17 -23.41 34.99
N LEU A 174 14.19 -22.56 36.01
CA LEU A 174 14.87 -21.26 35.96
C LEU A 174 16.39 -21.41 35.80
N ASN A 175 17.00 -22.40 36.47
CA ASN A 175 18.43 -22.71 36.33
C ASN A 175 18.77 -23.26 34.94
N PHE A 176 17.89 -24.05 34.34
CA PHE A 176 18.06 -24.49 32.95
C PHE A 176 18.02 -23.30 31.98
N ILE A 177 17.07 -22.37 32.15
CA ILE A 177 16.96 -21.16 31.34
C ILE A 177 18.19 -20.27 31.51
N SER A 178 18.62 -20.02 32.76
CA SER A 178 19.74 -19.14 33.06
C SER A 178 21.09 -19.65 32.54
N SER A 179 21.26 -20.98 32.45
CA SER A 179 22.46 -21.60 31.88
C SER A 179 22.65 -21.39 30.37
N HIS A 180 21.63 -20.91 29.64
CA HIS A 180 21.68 -20.68 28.19
C HIS A 180 21.63 -19.18 27.85
N GLN A 181 22.80 -18.56 27.66
CA GLN A 181 22.89 -17.14 27.28
C GLN A 181 22.20 -16.83 25.95
N THR A 182 22.23 -17.74 24.97
CA THR A 182 21.51 -17.58 23.69
C THR A 182 20.00 -17.41 23.89
N LEU A 183 19.42 -18.08 24.89
CA LEU A 183 18.00 -17.94 25.21
C LEU A 183 17.70 -16.55 25.78
N ALA A 184 18.61 -15.98 26.58
CA ALA A 184 18.49 -14.61 27.07
C ALA A 184 18.43 -13.60 25.90
N TRP A 185 19.26 -13.81 24.87
CA TRP A 185 19.27 -12.98 23.67
C TRP A 185 17.98 -13.10 22.85
N ILE A 186 17.50 -14.33 22.61
CA ILE A 186 16.25 -14.57 21.88
C ILE A 186 15.08 -13.92 22.61
N LEU A 187 15.01 -14.09 23.93
CA LEU A 187 13.97 -13.49 24.76
C LEU A 187 14.07 -11.97 24.73
N THR A 188 15.26 -11.39 24.90
CA THR A 188 15.46 -9.93 24.84
C THR A 188 15.03 -9.36 23.49
N GLY A 189 15.40 -10.00 22.38
CA GLY A 189 14.95 -9.63 21.04
C GLY A 189 13.43 -9.70 20.88
N LEU A 190 12.78 -10.73 21.44
CA LEU A 190 11.32 -10.85 21.45
C LEU A 190 10.65 -9.73 22.26
N HIS A 191 11.21 -9.33 23.42
CA HIS A 191 10.69 -8.21 24.21
C HIS A 191 10.80 -6.89 23.45
N LEU A 192 11.94 -6.62 22.82
CA LEU A 192 12.13 -5.44 21.97
C LEU A 192 11.15 -5.42 20.80
N TRP A 193 10.94 -6.58 20.16
CA TRP A 193 9.95 -6.73 19.09
C TRP A 193 8.53 -6.41 19.58
N MET A 194 8.10 -7.01 20.69
CA MET A 194 6.78 -6.77 21.27
C MET A 194 6.59 -5.31 21.69
N ALA A 195 7.62 -4.67 22.24
CA ALA A 195 7.58 -3.24 22.57
C ALA A 195 7.45 -2.37 21.31
N ALA A 196 8.22 -2.67 20.25
CA ALA A 196 8.11 -1.98 18.96
C ALA A 196 6.73 -2.17 18.33
N GLU A 197 6.17 -3.38 18.40
CA GLU A 197 4.83 -3.72 17.92
C GLU A 197 3.75 -2.94 18.67
N LEU A 198 3.89 -2.80 20.00
CA LEU A 198 2.96 -2.02 20.82
C LEU A 198 3.01 -0.52 20.48
N VAL A 199 4.20 0.05 20.29
CA VAL A 199 4.34 1.44 19.79
C VAL A 199 3.71 1.58 18.41
N PHE A 200 3.99 0.64 17.50
CA PHE A 200 3.45 0.63 16.15
C PHE A 200 1.92 0.54 16.13
N TYR A 201 1.35 -0.26 17.03
CA TYR A 201 -0.09 -0.39 17.22
C TYR A 201 -0.74 0.94 17.65
N PHE A 202 -0.13 1.68 18.58
CA PHE A 202 -0.60 3.02 18.94
C PHE A 202 -0.47 4.01 17.78
N MET A 203 0.63 3.95 17.02
CA MET A 203 0.79 4.76 15.81
C MET A 203 -0.29 4.47 14.77
N PHE A 204 -0.66 3.19 14.59
CA PHE A 204 -1.76 2.79 13.73
C PHE A 204 -3.08 3.42 14.16
N TRP A 205 -3.44 3.37 15.45
CA TRP A 205 -4.68 3.96 15.95
C TRP A 205 -4.71 5.47 15.82
N LYS A 206 -3.60 6.15 16.15
CA LYS A 206 -3.46 7.60 15.95
C LYS A 206 -3.61 7.96 14.47
N LYS A 207 -3.02 7.17 13.57
CA LYS A 207 -3.15 7.36 12.12
C LYS A 207 -4.59 7.13 11.68
N LEU A 208 -5.22 6.02 12.06
CA LEU A 208 -6.60 5.69 11.69
C LEU A 208 -7.58 6.78 12.15
N ALA A 209 -7.42 7.31 13.37
CA ALA A 209 -8.24 8.40 13.87
C ALA A 209 -8.14 9.66 12.98
N ARG A 210 -6.92 10.04 12.56
CA ARG A 210 -6.71 11.14 11.61
C ARG A 210 -7.39 10.87 10.26
N LEU A 211 -7.34 9.63 9.78
CA LEU A 211 -7.91 9.25 8.48
C LEU A 211 -9.44 9.17 8.46
N GLN A 212 -10.10 9.26 9.62
CA GLN A 212 -11.56 9.37 9.65
C GLN A 212 -12.05 10.73 9.13
N GLU A 213 -11.20 11.76 9.16
CA GLU A 213 -11.54 13.07 8.60
C GLU A 213 -11.90 12.95 7.12
N VAL A 214 -13.00 13.59 6.72
CA VAL A 214 -13.46 13.61 5.34
C VAL A 214 -12.69 14.68 4.60
N ASP A 215 -11.71 14.27 3.80
CA ASP A 215 -11.00 15.18 2.92
C ASP A 215 -11.86 15.46 1.67
N ARG A 216 -12.32 16.70 1.52
CA ARG A 216 -13.21 17.13 0.42
C ARG A 216 -12.49 17.25 -0.93
N VAL A 217 -11.53 16.37 -1.20
CA VAL A 217 -10.75 16.38 -2.45
C VAL A 217 -11.52 15.74 -3.59
N VAL A 218 -12.26 14.65 -3.33
CA VAL A 218 -13.20 14.13 -4.33
C VAL A 218 -14.35 15.12 -4.47
N LYS A 219 -14.51 15.64 -5.68
CA LYS A 219 -15.59 16.56 -6.03
C LYS A 219 -16.64 15.82 -6.85
N GLY A 220 -17.90 16.16 -6.63
CA GLY A 220 -18.99 15.70 -7.48
C GLY A 220 -18.82 16.11 -8.94
N VAL A 221 -19.58 15.47 -9.81
CA VAL A 221 -19.60 15.79 -11.24
C VAL A 221 -20.19 17.19 -11.41
N GLY A 222 -19.36 18.17 -11.76
CA GLY A 222 -19.74 19.59 -11.66
C GLY A 222 -20.84 20.05 -12.62
N ALA A 223 -20.76 19.70 -13.92
CA ALA A 223 -21.72 20.19 -14.92
C ALA A 223 -22.96 19.30 -15.02
N LYS A 224 -24.18 19.89 -15.04
CA LYS A 224 -25.46 19.17 -15.22
C LYS A 224 -25.44 18.24 -16.45
N ALA A 225 -24.89 18.71 -17.58
CA ALA A 225 -24.78 17.88 -18.78
C ALA A 225 -23.91 16.62 -18.58
N LYS A 226 -22.80 16.73 -17.82
CA LYS A 226 -21.94 15.58 -17.51
C LYS A 226 -22.61 14.62 -16.51
N ARG A 227 -23.34 15.15 -15.54
CA ARG A 227 -24.15 14.33 -14.60
C ARG A 227 -25.21 13.55 -15.35
N ARG A 228 -25.94 14.21 -16.26
CA ARG A 228 -26.95 13.57 -17.11
C ARG A 228 -26.33 12.49 -18.01
N GLU A 229 -25.21 12.77 -18.67
CA GLU A 229 -24.47 11.75 -19.42
C GLU A 229 -24.16 10.54 -18.52
N LEU A 230 -23.48 10.75 -17.39
CA LEU A 230 -23.13 9.65 -16.48
C LEU A 230 -24.35 8.85 -16.02
N PHE A 231 -25.41 9.54 -15.62
CA PHE A 231 -26.65 8.93 -15.14
C PHE A 231 -27.31 8.07 -16.22
N GLU A 232 -27.52 8.61 -17.42
CA GLU A 232 -28.15 7.89 -18.53
C GLU A 232 -27.29 6.69 -18.97
N ARG A 233 -25.97 6.86 -19.07
CA ARG A 233 -25.06 5.76 -19.44
C ARG A 233 -25.08 4.63 -18.41
N CYS A 234 -25.16 4.92 -17.12
CA CYS A 234 -25.35 3.90 -16.08
C CYS A 234 -26.72 3.23 -16.24
N LEU A 235 -27.79 4.02 -16.37
CA LEU A 235 -29.16 3.51 -16.42
C LEU A 235 -29.40 2.59 -17.63
N GLU A 236 -28.79 2.87 -18.78
CA GLU A 236 -28.82 1.99 -19.96
C GLU A 236 -28.28 0.59 -19.70
N THR A 237 -27.32 0.45 -18.77
CA THR A 237 -26.67 -0.84 -18.46
C THR A 237 -27.38 -1.65 -17.37
N VAL A 238 -28.39 -1.07 -16.73
CA VAL A 238 -29.19 -1.74 -15.69
C VAL A 238 -30.39 -2.42 -16.33
N GLU A 239 -30.62 -3.70 -16.05
CA GLU A 239 -31.78 -4.46 -16.54
C GLU A 239 -33.11 -3.97 -15.91
N GLU A 240 -34.23 -4.16 -16.60
CA GLU A 240 -35.57 -3.88 -16.05
C GLU A 240 -36.03 -4.94 -15.02
N GLY A 241 -37.10 -4.66 -14.27
CA GLY A 241 -37.73 -5.61 -13.36
C GLY A 241 -36.85 -5.98 -12.17
N GLU A 242 -36.62 -7.27 -11.93
CA GLU A 242 -35.81 -7.75 -10.81
C GLU A 242 -34.32 -7.36 -10.92
N GLY A 243 -33.83 -7.05 -12.13
CA GLY A 243 -32.45 -6.64 -12.36
C GLY A 243 -32.12 -5.28 -11.72
N VAL A 244 -32.99 -4.27 -11.90
CA VAL A 244 -32.83 -2.94 -11.28
C VAL A 244 -32.97 -3.02 -9.77
N LYS A 245 -33.86 -3.87 -9.24
CA LYS A 245 -34.01 -4.05 -7.79
C LYS A 245 -32.74 -4.58 -7.17
N ARG A 246 -32.15 -5.65 -7.73
CA ARG A 246 -30.87 -6.20 -7.28
C ARG A 246 -29.73 -5.19 -7.41
N TRP A 247 -29.71 -4.38 -8.47
CA TRP A 247 -28.73 -3.31 -8.61
C TRP A 247 -28.84 -2.28 -7.48
N ILE A 248 -30.06 -1.88 -7.11
CA ILE A 248 -30.31 -0.96 -5.99
C ILE A 248 -29.90 -1.61 -4.67
N GLU A 249 -30.41 -2.81 -4.35
CA GLU A 249 -30.18 -3.52 -3.09
C GLU A 249 -28.69 -3.62 -2.72
N VAL A 250 -27.82 -3.86 -3.72
CA VAL A 250 -26.37 -3.95 -3.52
C VAL A 250 -25.76 -2.65 -2.95
N TRP A 251 -26.34 -1.49 -3.23
CA TRP A 251 -25.89 -0.21 -2.65
C TRP A 251 -26.39 0.05 -1.23
N PHE A 252 -27.32 -0.77 -0.74
CA PHE A 252 -27.87 -0.70 0.61
C PHE A 252 -27.49 -1.91 1.47
N ASP A 253 -26.77 -2.88 0.91
CA ASP A 253 -26.08 -3.91 1.68
C ASP A 253 -24.78 -3.34 2.24
N THR A 254 -24.82 -2.80 3.45
CA THR A 254 -23.62 -2.22 4.07
C THR A 254 -22.81 -3.25 4.85
N GLY A 255 -23.26 -4.52 4.96
CA GLY A 255 -22.65 -5.52 5.85
C GLY A 255 -22.65 -5.15 7.35
N ARG A 256 -23.25 -4.00 7.72
CA ARG A 256 -23.34 -3.48 9.10
C ARG A 256 -24.62 -3.89 9.81
N THR A 257 -25.64 -4.24 9.04
CA THR A 257 -26.92 -4.77 9.50
C THR A 257 -26.91 -6.29 9.50
N LYS A 258 -27.76 -6.93 10.31
CA LYS A 258 -27.85 -8.41 10.37
C LYS A 258 -28.35 -9.02 9.06
N GLN A 259 -29.07 -8.25 8.25
CA GLN A 259 -29.59 -8.65 6.94
C GLN A 259 -29.46 -7.46 5.97
N PRO A 260 -29.11 -7.72 4.69
CA PRO A 260 -29.17 -6.72 3.63
C PRO A 260 -30.59 -6.16 3.46
N ALA A 261 -30.70 -4.87 3.13
CA ALA A 261 -32.00 -4.26 2.84
C ALA A 261 -32.54 -4.79 1.51
N LYS A 262 -33.83 -5.16 1.49
CA LYS A 262 -34.53 -5.50 0.24
C LYS A 262 -35.07 -4.24 -0.42
N PHE A 263 -35.36 -4.33 -1.71
CA PHE A 263 -35.91 -3.21 -2.47
C PHE A 263 -37.15 -2.58 -1.80
N GLU A 264 -38.03 -3.39 -1.22
CA GLU A 264 -39.26 -2.92 -0.57
C GLU A 264 -38.99 -2.05 0.69
N ASP A 265 -37.86 -2.30 1.35
CA ASP A 265 -37.44 -1.56 2.55
C ASP A 265 -36.78 -0.21 2.19
N ILE A 266 -36.33 -0.05 0.94
CA ILE A 266 -35.59 1.11 0.48
C ILE A 266 -36.58 2.22 0.08
N GLY A 267 -36.72 3.20 0.96
CA GLY A 267 -37.54 4.36 0.70
C GLY A 267 -36.94 5.28 -0.37
N ARG A 268 -37.79 6.06 -1.03
CA ARG A 268 -37.38 7.03 -2.04
C ARG A 268 -36.34 8.01 -1.49
N ALA A 269 -36.50 8.48 -0.24
CA ALA A 269 -35.55 9.39 0.38
C ALA A 269 -34.19 8.72 0.72
N ASN A 270 -34.17 7.41 0.96
CA ASN A 270 -32.91 6.66 1.09
C ASN A 270 -32.15 6.65 -0.25
N MET A 271 -32.86 6.46 -1.37
CA MET A 271 -32.29 6.53 -2.72
C MET A 271 -31.77 7.94 -3.06
N VAL A 272 -32.52 9.00 -2.73
CA VAL A 272 -32.06 10.39 -2.87
C VAL A 272 -30.73 10.61 -2.14
N THR A 273 -30.61 10.08 -0.92
CA THR A 273 -29.40 10.20 -0.10
C THR A 273 -28.19 9.53 -0.76
N TRP A 274 -28.37 8.33 -1.33
CA TRP A 274 -27.32 7.65 -2.08
C TRP A 274 -26.93 8.44 -3.34
N MET A 275 -27.90 8.95 -4.10
CA MET A 275 -27.63 9.70 -5.33
C MET A 275 -26.92 11.04 -5.08
N ALA A 276 -27.22 11.72 -3.97
CA ALA A 276 -26.48 12.92 -3.56
C ALA A 276 -24.98 12.62 -3.42
N TRP A 277 -24.62 11.51 -2.77
CA TRP A 277 -23.24 11.07 -2.72
C TRP A 277 -22.72 10.66 -4.11
N ALA A 278 -23.45 9.84 -4.85
CA ALA A 278 -22.98 9.26 -6.11
C ALA A 278 -22.63 10.33 -7.17
N PHE A 279 -23.42 11.39 -7.26
CA PHE A 279 -23.26 12.44 -8.30
C PHE A 279 -22.65 13.74 -7.79
N TRP A 280 -22.85 14.13 -6.53
CA TRP A 280 -22.29 15.35 -5.94
C TRP A 280 -21.11 15.11 -4.99
N ALA A 281 -20.80 13.86 -4.64
CA ALA A 281 -19.79 13.50 -3.63
C ALA A 281 -20.02 14.23 -2.29
N ALA A 282 -21.27 14.52 -1.96
CA ALA A 282 -21.66 15.35 -0.82
C ALA A 282 -22.85 14.74 -0.06
N PRO A 283 -23.01 15.06 1.24
CA PRO A 283 -24.22 14.76 1.99
C PRO A 283 -25.46 15.42 1.38
N LEU A 284 -26.63 14.82 1.58
CA LEU A 284 -27.89 15.32 1.03
C LEU A 284 -28.20 16.73 1.54
N GLU A 285 -27.86 17.04 2.78
CA GLU A 285 -28.09 18.34 3.42
C GLU A 285 -27.35 19.47 2.70
N GLU A 286 -26.18 19.17 2.12
CA GLU A 286 -25.37 20.12 1.36
C GLU A 286 -25.96 20.34 -0.03
N VAL A 287 -26.35 19.25 -0.72
CA VAL A 287 -27.00 19.33 -2.03
C VAL A 287 -28.36 20.05 -1.93
N ALA A 288 -29.07 19.87 -0.80
CA ALA A 288 -30.35 20.50 -0.51
C ALA A 288 -30.31 22.03 -0.43
N GLN A 289 -29.13 22.62 -0.24
CA GLN A 289 -28.95 24.07 -0.26
C GLN A 289 -29.13 24.67 -1.67
N SER A 290 -29.05 23.83 -2.71
CA SER A 290 -29.30 24.24 -4.10
C SER A 290 -30.63 23.68 -4.59
N PRO A 291 -31.67 24.55 -4.77
CA PRO A 291 -32.95 24.12 -5.33
C PRO A 291 -32.81 23.42 -6.68
N ALA A 292 -31.90 23.90 -7.53
CA ALA A 292 -31.64 23.31 -8.84
C ALA A 292 -31.07 21.88 -8.75
N ALA A 293 -30.19 21.61 -7.78
CA ALA A 293 -29.61 20.28 -7.60
C ALA A 293 -30.63 19.28 -7.03
N ILE A 294 -31.52 19.71 -6.13
CA ILE A 294 -32.61 18.87 -5.63
C ILE A 294 -33.64 18.55 -6.70
N ILE A 295 -33.99 19.53 -7.55
CA ILE A 295 -34.86 19.28 -8.69
C ILE A 295 -34.21 18.22 -9.60
N GLU A 296 -32.93 18.38 -9.94
CA GLU A 296 -32.20 17.41 -10.76
C GLU A 296 -32.13 16.01 -10.13
N LEU A 297 -31.91 15.90 -8.81
CA LEU A 297 -31.93 14.62 -8.12
C LEU A 297 -33.30 13.93 -8.21
N ASN A 298 -34.39 14.68 -8.01
CA ASN A 298 -35.73 14.13 -8.12
C ASN A 298 -36.04 13.71 -9.57
N GLU A 299 -35.69 14.54 -10.55
CA GLU A 299 -35.80 14.21 -11.99
C GLU A 299 -35.11 12.87 -12.30
N MET A 300 -33.91 12.64 -11.76
CA MET A 300 -33.19 11.39 -11.96
C MET A 300 -33.91 10.18 -11.35
N ILE A 301 -34.44 10.28 -10.13
CA ILE A 301 -35.17 9.15 -9.52
C ILE A 301 -36.48 8.89 -10.26
N ASP A 302 -37.20 9.93 -10.66
CA ASP A 302 -38.42 9.81 -11.47
C ASP A 302 -38.11 9.09 -12.79
N THR A 303 -36.97 9.40 -13.41
CA THR A 303 -36.49 8.71 -14.59
C THR A 303 -36.19 7.23 -14.32
N ILE A 304 -35.60 6.88 -13.16
CA ILE A 304 -35.40 5.46 -12.78
C ILE A 304 -36.75 4.74 -12.68
N GLU A 305 -37.71 5.33 -11.95
CA GLU A 305 -39.04 4.75 -11.74
C GLU A 305 -39.79 4.53 -13.07
N GLU A 306 -39.77 5.53 -13.95
CA GLU A 306 -40.41 5.49 -15.26
C GLU A 306 -39.74 4.50 -16.21
N VAL A 307 -38.43 4.64 -16.44
CA VAL A 307 -37.68 3.84 -17.42
C VAL A 307 -37.59 2.38 -17.00
N LYS A 308 -37.39 2.12 -15.70
CA LYS A 308 -37.23 0.74 -15.18
C LYS A 308 -38.52 0.14 -14.65
N LYS A 309 -39.64 0.88 -14.73
CA LYS A 309 -40.99 0.44 -14.33
C LYS A 309 -41.03 -0.09 -12.89
N ILE A 310 -40.35 0.62 -11.99
CA ILE A 310 -40.34 0.34 -10.56
C ILE A 310 -40.90 1.52 -9.78
N LYS A 311 -41.29 1.30 -8.52
CA LYS A 311 -41.76 2.35 -7.63
C LYS A 311 -41.11 2.18 -6.27
N PHE A 312 -40.50 3.24 -5.75
CA PHE A 312 -39.96 3.25 -4.39
C PHE A 312 -41.07 3.48 -3.36
N THR A 313 -40.88 2.94 -2.15
CA THR A 313 -41.72 3.27 -1.00
C THR A 313 -41.54 4.74 -0.64
N GLU A 314 -42.62 5.47 -0.37
CA GLU A 314 -42.53 6.88 -0.01
C GLU A 314 -41.84 7.10 1.35
N GLY A 315 -41.06 8.18 1.46
CA GLY A 315 -40.38 8.57 2.69
C GLY A 315 -38.99 7.96 2.89
N TYR A 316 -38.51 8.04 4.14
CA TYR A 316 -37.18 7.61 4.58
C TYR A 316 -37.31 6.47 5.59
N ASN A 317 -36.60 5.36 5.35
CA ASN A 317 -36.50 4.26 6.29
C ASN A 317 -35.23 4.42 7.16
N PRO A 318 -35.34 4.62 8.48
CA PRO A 318 -34.19 4.80 9.36
C PRO A 318 -33.37 3.53 9.62
N ASN A 319 -33.92 2.35 9.28
CA ASN A 319 -33.22 1.07 9.45
C ASN A 319 -32.36 0.70 8.24
N VAL A 320 -32.35 1.53 7.19
CA VAL A 320 -31.68 1.27 5.92
C VAL A 320 -30.61 2.34 5.70
N GLU A 321 -29.36 1.88 5.56
CA GLU A 321 -28.21 2.72 5.25
C GLU A 321 -27.70 2.44 3.84
N CYS A 322 -27.17 3.46 3.16
CA CYS A 322 -26.52 3.30 1.86
C CYS A 322 -24.99 3.37 1.98
N ILE A 323 -24.32 2.67 1.07
CA ILE A 323 -22.88 2.77 0.85
C ILE A 323 -22.56 4.17 0.30
N ARG A 324 -21.71 4.92 1.00
CA ARG A 324 -21.21 6.24 0.57
C ARG A 324 -19.71 6.33 0.81
N LEU A 325 -18.91 5.73 -0.07
CA LEU A 325 -17.48 5.49 0.15
C LEU A 325 -16.75 6.70 0.75
N SER A 326 -16.77 7.86 0.06
CA SER A 326 -16.06 9.08 0.46
C SER A 326 -16.56 9.74 1.75
N LEU A 327 -17.71 9.34 2.28
CA LEU A 327 -18.35 9.91 3.47
C LEU A 327 -18.39 8.93 4.65
N ASP A 328 -18.43 7.62 4.38
CA ASP A 328 -18.51 6.58 5.40
C ASP A 328 -17.18 6.40 6.16
N PRO A 329 -17.16 5.86 7.38
CA PRO A 329 -15.92 5.70 8.16
C PRO A 329 -14.88 4.82 7.45
N VAL A 330 -13.59 5.17 7.53
CA VAL A 330 -12.50 4.33 7.00
C VAL A 330 -12.42 3.03 7.81
N ILE A 331 -12.49 1.88 7.14
CA ILE A 331 -12.45 0.57 7.78
C ILE A 331 -11.11 -0.12 7.49
N ALA A 332 -10.16 0.04 8.41
CA ALA A 332 -8.83 -0.57 8.32
C ALA A 332 -8.57 -1.54 9.49
N SER A 333 -7.73 -2.53 9.25
CA SER A 333 -7.27 -3.48 10.27
C SER A 333 -5.78 -3.31 10.52
N HIS A 334 -5.37 -3.45 11.78
CA HIS A 334 -3.96 -3.45 12.14
C HIS A 334 -3.22 -4.60 11.44
N ARG A 335 -2.03 -4.32 10.92
CA ARG A 335 -1.12 -5.32 10.35
C ARG A 335 0.14 -5.31 11.21
N PRO A 336 0.64 -6.46 11.67
CA PRO A 336 1.84 -6.48 12.48
C PRO A 336 3.02 -5.79 11.79
N LEU A 337 3.96 -5.22 12.54
CA LEU A 337 5.12 -4.51 11.98
C LEU A 337 5.89 -5.37 10.97
N ILE A 338 5.95 -6.69 11.20
CA ILE A 338 6.66 -7.64 10.33
C ILE A 338 6.08 -7.66 8.91
N TYR A 339 4.78 -7.41 8.76
CA TYR A 339 4.14 -7.31 7.45
C TYR A 339 4.76 -6.21 6.59
N TYR A 340 4.92 -5.01 7.16
CA TYR A 340 5.52 -3.89 6.44
C TYR A 340 7.02 -4.07 6.23
N THR A 341 7.73 -4.74 7.16
CA THR A 341 9.13 -5.13 6.97
C THR A 341 9.30 -6.10 5.80
N LEU A 342 8.39 -7.06 5.65
CA LEU A 342 8.38 -8.01 4.53
C LEU A 342 8.09 -7.30 3.20
N ILE A 343 7.10 -6.39 3.17
CA ILE A 343 6.81 -5.58 1.98
C ILE A 343 8.01 -4.73 1.58
N TRP A 344 8.66 -4.05 2.55
CA TRP A 344 9.85 -3.26 2.29
C TRP A 344 10.98 -4.12 1.71
N SER A 345 11.20 -5.31 2.28
CA SER A 345 12.21 -6.25 1.81
C SER A 345 11.91 -6.76 0.39
N ALA A 346 10.65 -7.09 0.11
CA ALA A 346 10.22 -7.55 -1.21
C ALA A 346 10.32 -6.46 -2.27
N ASN A 347 10.05 -5.20 -1.92
CA ASN A 347 10.29 -4.04 -2.79
C ASN A 347 11.79 -3.82 -3.06
N ALA A 348 12.64 -3.95 -2.03
CA ALA A 348 14.08 -3.87 -2.20
C ALA A 348 14.61 -4.97 -3.13
N PHE A 349 14.14 -6.20 -2.97
CA PHE A 349 14.44 -7.31 -3.87
C PHE A 349 13.97 -7.05 -5.30
N THR A 350 12.72 -6.62 -5.49
CA THR A 350 12.15 -6.30 -6.81
C THR A 350 12.94 -5.20 -7.51
N ARG A 351 13.41 -4.20 -6.75
CA ARG A 351 14.30 -3.15 -7.25
C ARG A 351 15.60 -3.73 -7.83
N ILE A 352 16.24 -4.65 -7.10
CA ILE A 352 17.47 -5.33 -7.56
C ILE A 352 17.19 -6.09 -8.86
N VAL A 353 16.08 -6.83 -8.92
CA VAL A 353 15.68 -7.57 -10.12
C VAL A 353 15.42 -6.63 -11.30
N PHE A 354 14.73 -5.51 -11.11
CA PHE A 354 14.47 -4.58 -12.21
C PHE A 354 15.75 -3.90 -12.70
N LEU A 355 16.66 -3.54 -11.80
CA LEU A 355 17.98 -3.02 -12.17
C LEU A 355 18.80 -4.05 -12.96
N SER A 356 18.80 -5.32 -12.55
CA SER A 356 19.54 -6.37 -13.27
C SER A 356 18.94 -6.67 -14.64
N LEU A 357 17.63 -6.46 -14.83
CA LEU A 357 16.93 -6.55 -16.11
C LEU A 357 17.11 -5.30 -17.01
N GLY A 358 17.86 -4.30 -16.55
CA GLY A 358 18.18 -3.09 -17.30
C GLY A 358 17.12 -1.99 -17.24
N PHE A 359 16.22 -2.03 -16.25
CA PHE A 359 15.32 -0.91 -15.99
C PHE A 359 16.05 0.21 -15.23
N THR A 360 15.65 1.45 -15.51
CA THR A 360 16.02 2.64 -14.74
C THR A 360 14.79 3.19 -14.04
N ARG A 361 14.88 3.45 -12.72
CA ARG A 361 13.80 4.08 -11.95
C ARG A 361 13.91 5.60 -11.98
N TYR A 362 12.76 6.25 -12.17
CA TYR A 362 12.60 7.70 -12.14
C TYR A 362 11.71 8.08 -10.95
N SER A 363 12.22 8.96 -10.09
CA SER A 363 11.47 9.49 -8.94
C SER A 363 10.82 10.81 -9.33
N GLY A 364 9.71 10.73 -10.06
CA GLY A 364 8.94 11.89 -10.48
C GLY A 364 9.28 12.43 -11.87
N THR A 365 8.53 13.45 -12.25
CA THR A 365 8.34 14.05 -13.57
C THR A 365 8.26 15.58 -13.50
N LEU A 366 8.12 16.17 -12.30
CA LEU A 366 8.08 17.62 -12.06
C LEU A 366 9.44 18.16 -11.56
N ASP A 367 9.81 19.38 -11.97
CA ASP A 367 11.00 20.09 -11.48
C ASP A 367 10.66 20.86 -10.20
N GLN A 368 11.41 20.65 -9.12
CA GLN A 368 11.10 21.18 -7.78
C GLN A 368 11.45 22.67 -7.61
N THR A 369 11.98 23.35 -8.63
CA THR A 369 12.58 24.68 -8.49
C THR A 369 11.70 25.87 -8.89
N HIS A 370 10.46 25.67 -9.38
CA HIS A 370 9.58 26.78 -9.78
C HIS A 370 8.11 26.64 -9.33
N PRO A 371 7.49 27.69 -8.77
CA PRO A 371 6.06 27.71 -8.43
C PRO A 371 5.14 27.55 -9.66
N LEU A 372 3.94 27.02 -9.40
CA LEU A 372 2.90 26.59 -10.36
C LEU A 372 2.52 27.60 -11.47
N GLU A 373 2.72 28.91 -11.27
CA GLU A 373 2.27 29.94 -12.23
C GLU A 373 3.17 30.14 -13.46
N GLN A 374 4.39 29.58 -13.50
CA GLN A 374 5.34 29.79 -14.62
C GLN A 374 5.59 28.55 -15.49
N GLN A 375 4.66 27.58 -15.50
CA GLN A 375 4.79 26.30 -16.21
C GLN A 375 4.66 26.37 -17.75
N THR A 376 4.58 27.54 -18.37
CA THR A 376 4.46 27.67 -19.85
C THR A 376 5.78 27.45 -20.61
N LYS A 377 6.91 27.29 -19.90
CA LYS A 377 8.23 26.98 -20.49
C LYS A 377 8.89 25.78 -19.79
N PHE A 378 8.33 24.58 -19.95
CA PHE A 378 8.90 23.34 -19.41
C PHE A 378 10.22 22.95 -20.11
N LYS A 379 11.29 22.77 -19.33
CA LYS A 379 12.44 21.91 -19.68
C LYS A 379 12.48 20.76 -18.65
N PRO A 380 12.04 19.53 -18.99
CA PRO A 380 12.05 18.42 -18.03
C PRO A 380 13.49 18.02 -17.67
N LYS A 381 13.83 17.96 -16.38
CA LYS A 381 15.11 17.40 -15.90
C LYS A 381 14.90 16.01 -15.31
N HIS A 382 15.82 15.09 -15.66
CA HIS A 382 15.84 13.72 -15.19
C HIS A 382 16.49 13.63 -13.80
N ARG A 383 15.79 13.05 -12.81
CA ARG A 383 16.42 12.63 -11.56
C ARG A 383 16.44 11.09 -11.50
N LYS A 384 17.54 10.51 -11.99
CA LYS A 384 17.80 9.08 -11.87
C LYS A 384 18.01 8.75 -10.39
N SER A 385 17.21 7.85 -9.84
CA SER A 385 17.38 7.40 -8.45
C SER A 385 18.30 6.18 -8.43
N SER A 386 19.60 6.40 -8.21
CA SER A 386 20.58 5.33 -8.01
C SER A 386 20.73 4.90 -6.54
N SER A 387 20.25 5.69 -5.57
CA SER A 387 20.38 5.40 -4.15
C SER A 387 19.27 4.48 -3.61
N PHE A 388 19.63 3.51 -2.77
CA PHE A 388 18.68 2.77 -1.94
C PHE A 388 17.92 3.77 -1.04
N PRO A 389 16.59 3.65 -0.88
CA PRO A 389 15.89 4.46 0.10
C PRO A 389 16.36 3.96 1.47
N SER A 390 16.80 4.85 2.35
CA SER A 390 17.12 4.47 3.72
C SER A 390 15.91 3.74 4.34
N PRO A 391 16.12 2.76 5.23
CA PRO A 391 15.03 2.26 6.10
C PRO A 391 14.52 3.48 6.89
N GLY A 392 13.32 3.96 6.55
CA GLY A 392 12.79 5.22 7.09
C GLY A 392 12.99 6.47 6.21
N ALA A 393 13.43 6.34 4.95
CA ALA A 393 13.28 7.41 3.97
C ALA A 393 11.80 7.55 3.63
N ILE A 394 11.15 8.43 4.38
CA ILE A 394 9.83 9.01 4.18
C ILE A 394 9.86 9.74 2.82
N ALA A 395 9.89 8.98 1.73
CA ALA A 395 9.92 9.54 0.36
C ALA A 395 8.52 9.95 -0.13
N ALA A 396 7.49 9.81 0.72
CA ALA A 396 6.12 10.15 0.37
C ALA A 396 5.57 11.41 1.07
N GLU A 397 6.16 11.92 2.17
CA GLU A 397 5.65 13.15 2.80
C GLU A 397 5.95 14.44 2.03
N ASN A 398 6.89 14.45 1.07
CA ASN A 398 7.30 15.66 0.35
C ASN A 398 7.20 15.54 -1.19
N ARG A 399 6.30 14.70 -1.71
CA ARG A 399 6.05 14.67 -3.16
C ARG A 399 5.06 15.77 -3.55
N PRO A 400 5.37 16.59 -4.57
CA PRO A 400 4.39 17.55 -5.07
C PRO A 400 3.18 16.79 -5.66
N PRO A 401 1.96 17.34 -5.52
CA PRO A 401 0.78 16.77 -6.16
C PRO A 401 1.00 16.63 -7.67
N GLY A 402 0.55 15.51 -8.24
CA GLY A 402 0.64 15.28 -9.68
C GLY A 402 1.96 14.68 -10.17
N ASP A 403 2.66 13.89 -9.34
CA ASP A 403 3.90 13.23 -9.74
C ASP A 403 3.98 11.71 -9.47
N LEU A 404 4.37 10.94 -10.49
CA LEU A 404 4.47 9.47 -10.42
C LEU A 404 5.91 9.00 -10.56
N ALA A 405 6.26 8.02 -9.73
CA ALA A 405 7.45 7.23 -9.95
C ALA A 405 7.17 6.15 -11.01
N TYR A 406 8.18 5.84 -11.81
CA TYR A 406 8.06 4.82 -12.84
C TYR A 406 9.42 4.20 -13.19
N TRP A 407 9.37 3.03 -13.78
CA TRP A 407 10.53 2.33 -14.34
C TRP A 407 10.51 2.40 -15.85
N TYR A 408 11.67 2.57 -16.46
CA TYR A 408 11.81 2.59 -17.91
C TYR A 408 12.94 1.66 -18.36
N ARG A 409 12.66 0.88 -19.40
CA ARG A 409 13.64 0.04 -20.09
C ARG A 409 13.38 0.13 -21.59
N THR A 410 14.44 0.24 -22.37
CA THR A 410 14.34 0.13 -23.83
C THR A 410 15.37 -0.88 -24.35
N PRO A 411 14.98 -1.83 -25.22
CA PRO A 411 15.94 -2.61 -25.99
C PRO A 411 16.81 -1.67 -26.85
N ALA A 412 18.05 -2.07 -27.14
CA ALA A 412 18.95 -1.28 -27.99
C ALA A 412 18.44 -1.15 -29.43
N LYS A 413 17.78 -2.18 -29.95
CA LYS A 413 17.13 -2.22 -31.26
C LYS A 413 15.75 -2.86 -31.11
N PRO A 414 14.72 -2.08 -30.71
CA PRO A 414 13.38 -2.63 -30.50
C PRO A 414 12.77 -3.04 -31.85
N GLN A 415 12.17 -4.24 -31.91
CA GLN A 415 11.41 -4.68 -33.09
C GLN A 415 10.10 -3.89 -33.22
N ASN A 416 9.47 -3.57 -32.08
CA ASN A 416 8.33 -2.66 -32.01
C ASN A 416 8.77 -1.41 -31.23
N PRO A 417 8.88 -0.23 -31.88
CA PRO A 417 9.35 0.99 -31.22
C PRO A 417 8.31 1.60 -30.27
N ILE A 418 7.05 1.17 -30.33
CA ILE A 418 5.97 1.71 -29.49
C ILE A 418 6.15 1.17 -28.07
N PRO A 419 6.25 2.03 -27.03
CA PRO A 419 6.37 1.56 -25.65
C PRO A 419 5.09 0.85 -25.18
N LEU A 420 5.28 -0.13 -24.29
CA LEU A 420 4.20 -0.69 -23.47
C LEU A 420 4.23 -0.01 -22.09
N VAL A 421 3.14 0.66 -21.73
CA VAL A 421 2.94 1.26 -20.41
C VAL A 421 2.11 0.29 -19.56
N PHE A 422 2.71 -0.27 -18.52
CA PHE A 422 2.04 -1.14 -17.56
C PHE A 422 1.61 -0.35 -16.32
N ILE A 423 0.34 -0.50 -15.94
CA ILE A 423 -0.25 0.11 -14.74
C ILE A 423 -0.85 -1.01 -13.87
N HIS A 424 -0.32 -1.14 -12.65
CA HIS A 424 -0.70 -2.22 -11.75
C HIS A 424 -2.00 -1.93 -10.97
N GLY A 425 -2.62 -2.99 -10.43
CA GLY A 425 -3.77 -2.90 -9.53
C GLY A 425 -3.39 -2.78 -8.05
N ILE A 426 -4.39 -2.86 -7.18
CA ILE A 426 -4.23 -2.84 -5.72
C ILE A 426 -3.40 -4.05 -5.24
N GLY A 427 -2.54 -3.84 -4.24
CA GLY A 427 -1.83 -4.91 -3.52
C GLY A 427 -0.51 -4.43 -2.97
N VAL A 428 0.59 -5.13 -3.27
CA VAL A 428 1.96 -4.82 -2.78
C VAL A 428 2.82 -4.12 -3.85
N GLY A 429 2.18 -3.46 -4.81
CA GLY A 429 2.84 -2.73 -5.92
C GLY A 429 3.37 -3.65 -7.01
N LEU A 430 4.45 -3.25 -7.69
CA LEU A 430 5.06 -4.03 -8.79
C LEU A 430 5.64 -5.38 -8.34
N VAL A 431 5.83 -5.60 -7.04
CA VAL A 431 6.35 -6.85 -6.46
C VAL A 431 5.51 -8.06 -6.88
N GLN A 432 4.17 -7.97 -6.78
CA GLN A 432 3.29 -9.09 -7.13
C GLN A 432 3.23 -9.37 -8.64
N TYR A 433 3.82 -8.51 -9.47
CA TYR A 433 3.89 -8.66 -10.92
C TYR A 433 5.30 -9.02 -11.40
N ILE A 434 6.23 -9.40 -10.51
CA ILE A 434 7.62 -9.66 -10.88
C ILE A 434 7.74 -10.69 -12.01
N HIS A 435 6.94 -11.76 -11.98
CA HIS A 435 6.93 -12.78 -13.04
C HIS A 435 6.44 -12.23 -14.38
N LEU A 436 5.37 -11.42 -14.38
CA LEU A 436 4.87 -10.75 -15.58
C LEU A 436 5.90 -9.76 -16.12
N VAL A 437 6.51 -8.94 -15.27
CA VAL A 437 7.52 -7.95 -15.68
C VAL A 437 8.75 -8.63 -16.27
N VAL A 438 9.26 -9.68 -15.62
CA VAL A 438 10.35 -10.51 -16.16
C VAL A 438 9.96 -11.04 -17.54
N ALA A 439 8.75 -11.58 -17.69
CA ALA A 439 8.28 -12.12 -18.95
C ALA A 439 8.13 -11.03 -20.05
N LEU A 440 7.69 -9.82 -19.68
CA LEU A 440 7.63 -8.67 -20.58
C LEU A 440 9.02 -8.21 -21.03
N THR A 441 10.10 -8.51 -20.31
CA THR A 441 11.45 -8.15 -20.79
C THR A 441 11.88 -8.90 -22.04
N PHE A 442 11.25 -10.04 -22.33
CA PHE A 442 11.50 -10.86 -23.51
C PHE A 442 10.78 -10.38 -24.77
N ILE A 443 9.85 -9.41 -24.67
CA ILE A 443 9.29 -8.76 -25.86
C ILE A 443 10.22 -7.60 -26.29
N SER A 444 10.52 -7.52 -27.59
CA SER A 444 11.45 -6.52 -28.13
C SER A 444 10.76 -5.17 -28.37
N ARG A 445 10.39 -4.50 -27.28
CA ARG A 445 9.82 -3.13 -27.27
C ARG A 445 10.19 -2.36 -25.99
N PRO A 446 10.12 -1.01 -25.98
CA PRO A 446 10.31 -0.24 -24.76
C PRO A 446 9.20 -0.53 -23.72
N LEU A 447 9.55 -0.52 -22.45
CA LEU A 447 8.66 -0.79 -21.31
C LEU A 447 8.68 0.39 -20.34
N ILE A 448 7.50 0.82 -19.92
CA ILE A 448 7.28 1.82 -18.87
C ILE A 448 6.40 1.16 -17.80
N LEU A 449 6.87 1.04 -16.57
CA LEU A 449 6.10 0.48 -15.45
C LEU A 449 5.76 1.59 -14.48
N VAL A 450 4.48 1.92 -14.36
CA VAL A 450 4.01 3.00 -13.47
C VAL A 450 3.87 2.46 -12.05
N GLU A 451 4.44 3.17 -11.07
CA GLU A 451 4.19 2.89 -9.65
C GLU A 451 2.98 3.70 -9.18
N VAL A 452 1.98 3.04 -8.61
CA VAL A 452 0.77 3.64 -8.00
C VAL A 452 0.84 3.44 -6.49
N PRO A 453 1.60 4.28 -5.76
CA PRO A 453 1.95 4.06 -4.36
C PRO A 453 0.75 4.08 -3.41
N GLU A 454 -0.32 4.78 -3.77
CA GLU A 454 -1.57 4.91 -3.01
C GLU A 454 -2.23 3.56 -2.73
N VAL A 455 -1.97 2.57 -3.60
CA VAL A 455 -2.58 1.24 -3.55
C VAL A 455 -1.54 0.12 -3.51
N SER A 456 -0.33 0.42 -3.03
CA SER A 456 0.81 -0.51 -2.98
C SER A 456 1.17 -1.00 -1.57
N SER A 457 0.22 -0.96 -0.62
CA SER A 457 0.41 -1.38 0.78
C SER A 457 1.63 -0.72 1.46
N GLN A 458 1.88 0.56 1.14
CA GLN A 458 2.98 1.32 1.73
C GLN A 458 2.53 2.02 3.00
N LEU A 459 3.36 1.95 4.04
CA LEU A 459 3.06 2.56 5.34
C LEU A 459 2.92 4.10 5.26
N VAL A 460 3.61 4.74 4.31
CA VAL A 460 3.60 6.19 4.15
C VAL A 460 2.58 6.59 3.08
N GLN A 461 1.70 7.53 3.43
CA GLN A 461 0.72 8.08 2.50
C GLN A 461 1.40 9.08 1.57
N ALA A 462 1.15 8.91 0.26
CA ALA A 462 1.40 9.93 -0.73
C ALA A 462 0.09 10.63 -1.06
N GLU A 463 0.14 11.90 -1.49
CA GLU A 463 -1.02 12.54 -2.08
C GLU A 463 -1.50 11.73 -3.29
N CYS A 464 -2.79 11.37 -3.29
CA CYS A 464 -3.37 10.55 -4.33
C CYS A 464 -3.60 11.37 -5.59
N MET A 465 -3.19 10.81 -6.72
CA MET A 465 -3.48 11.36 -8.04
C MET A 465 -4.96 11.19 -8.40
N THR A 466 -5.58 12.21 -8.98
CA THR A 466 -6.88 12.02 -9.62
C THR A 466 -6.71 11.23 -10.93
N PRO A 467 -7.72 10.45 -11.38
CA PRO A 467 -7.64 9.83 -12.70
C PRO A 467 -7.33 10.82 -13.83
N ASP A 468 -7.84 12.06 -13.78
CA ASP A 468 -7.54 13.10 -14.77
C ASP A 468 -6.07 13.56 -14.74
N ASP A 469 -5.45 13.70 -13.56
CA ASP A 469 -4.02 14.00 -13.42
C ASP A 469 -3.15 12.91 -14.05
N THR A 470 -3.62 11.65 -14.00
CA THR A 470 -2.89 10.49 -14.53
C THR A 470 -2.58 10.63 -16.02
N TYR A 471 -3.52 11.17 -16.81
CA TYR A 471 -3.30 11.43 -18.23
C TYR A 471 -2.13 12.40 -18.45
N PHE A 472 -2.11 13.53 -17.74
CA PHE A 472 -1.08 14.56 -17.93
C PHE A 472 0.32 14.04 -17.54
N VAL A 473 0.40 13.22 -16.50
CA VAL A 473 1.67 12.63 -16.07
C VAL A 473 2.15 11.59 -17.08
N ILE A 474 1.27 10.71 -17.57
CA ILE A 474 1.62 9.74 -18.61
C ILE A 474 2.06 10.45 -19.89
N GLU A 475 1.32 11.48 -20.33
CA GLU A 475 1.68 12.27 -21.51
C GLU A 475 3.09 12.89 -21.35
N ARG A 476 3.40 13.40 -20.15
CA ARG A 476 4.73 13.93 -19.82
C ARG A 476 5.81 12.84 -19.85
N ILE A 477 5.56 11.66 -19.28
CA ILE A 477 6.49 10.52 -19.32
C ILE A 477 6.80 10.12 -20.77
N LEU A 478 5.78 10.02 -21.63
CA LEU A 478 5.96 9.70 -23.04
C LEU A 478 6.77 10.78 -23.77
N LYS A 479 6.48 12.06 -23.53
CA LYS A 479 7.27 13.20 -24.07
C LYS A 479 8.74 13.15 -23.64
N ILE A 480 9.01 12.86 -22.35
CA ILE A 480 10.38 12.74 -21.80
C ILE A 480 11.17 11.67 -22.55
N HIS A 481 10.56 10.52 -22.80
CA HIS A 481 11.19 9.39 -23.51
C HIS A 481 11.03 9.46 -25.03
N LYS A 482 10.49 10.57 -25.55
CA LYS A 482 10.29 10.85 -26.98
C LYS A 482 9.42 9.81 -27.69
N HIS A 483 8.45 9.26 -26.96
CA HIS A 483 7.45 8.35 -27.51
C HIS A 483 6.17 9.15 -27.82
N PRO A 484 5.68 9.18 -29.07
CA PRO A 484 4.46 9.91 -29.41
C PRO A 484 3.18 9.21 -28.97
N LYS A 485 3.23 7.87 -28.86
CA LYS A 485 2.09 7.01 -28.48
C LYS A 485 2.58 5.80 -27.69
N ALA A 486 1.67 5.09 -27.03
CA ALA A 486 1.95 3.87 -26.28
C ALA A 486 0.81 2.84 -26.36
N THR A 487 1.16 1.57 -26.16
CA THR A 487 0.19 0.52 -25.82
C THR A 487 0.05 0.51 -24.29
N PHE A 488 -1.18 0.52 -23.77
CA PHE A 488 -1.46 0.50 -22.34
C PHE A 488 -1.88 -0.90 -21.90
N LEU A 489 -1.25 -1.42 -20.84
CA LEU A 489 -1.63 -2.66 -20.17
C LEU A 489 -2.04 -2.33 -18.73
N GLY A 490 -3.31 -2.56 -18.39
CA GLY A 490 -3.84 -2.34 -17.05
C GLY A 490 -4.36 -3.63 -16.43
N HIS A 491 -4.14 -3.82 -15.14
CA HIS A 491 -4.74 -4.89 -14.35
C HIS A 491 -5.55 -4.33 -13.18
N SER A 492 -6.76 -4.86 -12.95
CA SER A 492 -7.64 -4.44 -11.84
C SER A 492 -7.75 -2.90 -11.78
N LEU A 493 -7.47 -2.23 -10.66
CA LEU A 493 -7.49 -0.76 -10.55
C LEU A 493 -6.67 -0.03 -11.62
N GLY A 494 -5.56 -0.62 -12.10
CA GLY A 494 -4.79 -0.04 -13.20
C GLY A 494 -5.60 0.16 -14.48
N THR A 495 -6.66 -0.62 -14.70
CA THR A 495 -7.60 -0.45 -15.82
C THR A 495 -8.40 0.84 -15.75
N MET A 496 -8.70 1.36 -14.55
CA MET A 496 -9.37 2.65 -14.37
C MET A 496 -8.48 3.83 -14.79
N LEU A 497 -7.17 3.71 -14.52
CA LEU A 497 -6.18 4.69 -14.99
C LEU A 497 -5.99 4.62 -16.51
N CYS A 498 -5.97 3.41 -17.09
CA CYS A 498 -6.01 3.25 -18.55
C CYS A 498 -7.28 3.86 -19.16
N ALA A 499 -8.43 3.70 -18.51
CA ALA A 499 -9.69 4.28 -18.93
C ALA A 499 -9.63 5.82 -18.92
N ALA A 500 -9.01 6.43 -17.90
CA ALA A 500 -8.80 7.87 -17.86
C ALA A 500 -7.95 8.39 -19.01
N VAL A 501 -6.85 7.69 -19.34
CA VAL A 501 -6.04 8.00 -20.52
C VAL A 501 -6.88 7.91 -21.81
N CYS A 502 -7.71 6.88 -21.96
CA CYS A 502 -8.55 6.70 -23.15
C CYS A 502 -9.64 7.79 -23.27
N ARG A 503 -10.24 8.24 -22.16
CA ARG A 503 -11.21 9.35 -22.17
C ARG A 503 -10.55 10.69 -22.51
N ALA A 504 -9.36 10.94 -21.97
CA ALA A 504 -8.61 12.18 -22.24
C ALA A 504 -7.99 12.20 -23.64
N SER A 505 -7.62 11.03 -24.19
CA SER A 505 -6.95 10.88 -25.48
C SER A 505 -7.60 9.80 -26.36
N PRO A 506 -8.87 9.96 -26.79
CA PRO A 506 -9.60 8.93 -27.53
C PRO A 506 -8.88 8.54 -28.82
N ALA A 507 -8.90 7.26 -29.20
CA ALA A 507 -8.13 6.76 -30.33
C ALA A 507 -8.57 7.35 -31.68
N SER A 508 -9.79 7.85 -31.78
CA SER A 508 -10.30 8.58 -32.95
C SER A 508 -9.66 9.97 -33.14
N SER A 509 -9.00 10.51 -32.11
CA SER A 509 -8.30 11.78 -32.18
C SER A 509 -6.96 11.65 -32.92
N PRO A 510 -6.62 12.55 -33.86
CA PRO A 510 -5.33 12.52 -34.55
C PRO A 510 -4.15 12.75 -33.60
N LYS A 511 -4.38 13.39 -32.44
CA LYS A 511 -3.37 13.66 -31.41
C LYS A 511 -3.35 12.59 -30.31
N SER A 512 -4.05 11.47 -30.49
CA SER A 512 -4.14 10.43 -29.46
C SER A 512 -2.76 9.83 -29.14
N ILE A 513 -2.46 9.70 -27.86
CA ILE A 513 -1.29 8.97 -27.35
C ILE A 513 -1.56 7.46 -27.22
N VAL A 514 -2.80 7.01 -27.44
CA VAL A 514 -3.22 5.61 -27.28
C VAL A 514 -3.06 4.88 -28.60
N HIS A 515 -2.11 3.95 -28.66
CA HIS A 515 -1.88 3.07 -29.81
C HIS A 515 -2.61 1.73 -29.68
N GLY A 516 -2.60 1.15 -28.48
CA GLY A 516 -3.25 -0.12 -28.16
C GLY A 516 -3.64 -0.18 -26.69
N LEU A 517 -4.52 -1.10 -26.35
CA LEU A 517 -5.09 -1.25 -25.01
C LEU A 517 -5.24 -2.72 -24.66
N ILE A 518 -4.72 -3.12 -23.51
CA ILE A 518 -4.85 -4.46 -22.95
C ILE A 518 -5.36 -4.32 -21.53
N LEU A 519 -6.51 -4.91 -21.23
CA LEU A 519 -7.12 -4.86 -19.91
C LEU A 519 -7.27 -6.29 -19.38
N THR A 520 -6.80 -6.53 -18.16
CA THR A 520 -6.93 -7.83 -17.49
C THR A 520 -7.70 -7.65 -16.19
N ASP A 521 -8.79 -8.40 -16.02
CA ASP A 521 -9.76 -8.24 -14.94
C ASP A 521 -10.18 -6.77 -14.74
N PRO A 522 -10.75 -6.13 -15.79
CA PRO A 522 -11.08 -4.72 -15.77
C PRO A 522 -12.17 -4.40 -14.76
N ILE A 523 -11.93 -3.36 -13.97
CA ILE A 523 -12.94 -2.78 -13.07
C ILE A 523 -13.39 -1.39 -13.52
N CYS A 524 -12.89 -0.90 -14.66
CA CYS A 524 -13.32 0.35 -15.29
C CYS A 524 -14.67 0.25 -16.00
N PHE A 525 -15.15 -0.97 -16.29
CA PHE A 525 -16.48 -1.19 -16.85
C PHE A 525 -17.48 -1.42 -15.72
N LEU A 526 -18.68 -0.87 -15.85
CA LEU A 526 -19.80 -1.16 -14.94
C LEU A 526 -19.46 -0.94 -13.44
N THR A 527 -18.55 -0.02 -13.13
CA THR A 527 -18.07 0.27 -11.75
C THR A 527 -19.20 0.66 -10.78
N HIS A 528 -20.35 1.11 -11.31
CA HIS A 528 -21.54 1.45 -10.54
C HIS A 528 -22.39 0.23 -10.09
N HIS A 529 -21.90 -0.99 -10.30
CA HIS A 529 -22.48 -2.22 -9.76
C HIS A 529 -21.78 -2.64 -8.46
N SER A 530 -21.55 -3.94 -8.25
CA SER A 530 -21.27 -4.54 -6.95
C SER A 530 -19.88 -4.33 -6.38
N ILE A 531 -18.96 -3.69 -7.11
CA ILE A 531 -17.56 -3.61 -6.68
C ILE A 531 -17.37 -2.88 -5.35
N ALA A 532 -18.12 -1.79 -5.12
CA ALA A 532 -18.04 -1.05 -3.86
C ALA A 532 -18.42 -1.93 -2.67
N HIS A 533 -19.54 -2.65 -2.79
CA HIS A 533 -19.98 -3.64 -1.81
C HIS A 533 -18.95 -4.77 -1.65
N ASN A 534 -18.64 -5.47 -2.73
CA ASN A 534 -17.83 -6.70 -2.75
C ASN A 534 -16.40 -6.48 -2.26
N PHE A 535 -15.84 -5.29 -2.48
CA PHE A 535 -14.49 -4.94 -2.04
C PHE A 535 -14.45 -4.31 -0.64
N ALA A 536 -15.34 -3.35 -0.32
CA ALA A 536 -15.20 -2.54 0.90
C ALA A 536 -16.13 -2.93 2.06
N TYR A 537 -17.30 -3.54 1.79
CA TYR A 537 -18.36 -3.76 2.78
C TYR A 537 -18.70 -5.23 3.02
N ARG A 538 -18.56 -6.09 2.00
CA ARG A 538 -18.88 -7.51 2.09
C ARG A 538 -18.12 -8.17 3.24
N THR A 539 -18.82 -9.02 3.97
CA THR A 539 -18.18 -9.95 4.91
C THR A 539 -17.67 -11.17 4.12
N PRO A 540 -16.37 -11.49 4.17
CA PRO A 540 -15.82 -12.59 3.39
C PRO A 540 -16.41 -13.93 3.84
N ALA A 541 -16.84 -14.75 2.89
CA ALA A 541 -17.39 -16.09 3.10
C ALA A 541 -16.47 -17.20 2.54
N THR A 542 -15.62 -16.86 1.57
CA THR A 542 -14.64 -17.77 0.95
C THR A 542 -13.20 -17.41 1.29
N ALA A 543 -12.27 -18.34 1.04
CA ALA A 543 -10.84 -18.11 1.26
C ALA A 543 -10.27 -17.00 0.37
N SER A 544 -10.68 -16.92 -0.90
CA SER A 544 -10.19 -15.87 -1.82
C SER A 544 -10.71 -14.48 -1.42
N GLU A 545 -11.98 -14.39 -0.99
CA GLU A 545 -12.53 -13.15 -0.43
C GLU A 545 -11.81 -12.73 0.86
N LEU A 546 -11.48 -13.68 1.74
CA LEU A 546 -10.73 -13.38 2.96
C LEU A 546 -9.33 -12.85 2.66
N VAL A 547 -8.66 -13.40 1.64
CA VAL A 547 -7.34 -12.90 1.19
C VAL A 547 -7.45 -11.47 0.68
N ILE A 548 -8.46 -11.15 -0.13
CA ILE A 548 -8.69 -9.78 -0.61
C ILE A 548 -9.03 -8.84 0.54
N ASP A 549 -9.93 -9.23 1.46
CA ASP A 549 -10.31 -8.42 2.62
C ASP A 549 -9.06 -8.12 3.48
N LEU A 550 -8.29 -9.14 3.84
CA LEU A 550 -7.12 -8.97 4.71
C LEU A 550 -5.93 -8.29 4.02
N PHE A 551 -5.56 -8.68 2.80
CA PHE A 551 -4.31 -8.21 2.20
C PHE A 551 -4.48 -7.00 1.28
N ALA A 552 -5.70 -6.69 0.83
CA ALA A 552 -5.98 -5.52 0.02
C ALA A 552 -6.93 -4.54 0.73
N ALA A 553 -8.19 -4.91 0.94
CA ALA A 553 -9.23 -3.95 1.30
C ALA A 553 -9.04 -3.30 2.69
N ARG A 554 -8.58 -4.06 3.69
CA ARG A 554 -8.43 -3.59 5.08
C ARG A 554 -7.03 -3.04 5.40
N GLU A 555 -6.11 -2.96 4.44
CA GLU A 555 -4.83 -2.27 4.63
C GLU A 555 -5.10 -0.76 4.78
N ILE A 556 -4.40 -0.09 5.71
CA ILE A 556 -4.78 1.28 6.12
C ILE A 556 -4.66 2.31 4.99
N GLY A 557 -3.64 2.22 4.14
CA GLY A 557 -3.47 3.10 2.99
C GLY A 557 -4.54 2.86 1.93
N THR A 558 -4.74 1.59 1.56
CA THR A 558 -5.71 1.16 0.55
C THR A 558 -7.14 1.47 0.96
N SER A 559 -7.51 1.14 2.20
CA SER A 559 -8.83 1.43 2.77
C SER A 559 -9.11 2.94 2.76
N TRP A 560 -8.14 3.74 3.19
CA TRP A 560 -8.27 5.20 3.15
C TRP A 560 -8.43 5.71 1.71
N PHE A 561 -7.63 5.22 0.75
CA PHE A 561 -7.79 5.59 -0.66
C PHE A 561 -9.21 5.29 -1.15
N ILE A 562 -9.70 4.06 -0.95
CA ILE A 562 -11.03 3.64 -1.40
C ILE A 562 -12.16 4.43 -0.73
N MET A 563 -12.03 4.72 0.57
CA MET A 563 -13.08 5.37 1.36
C MET A 563 -12.94 6.89 1.43
N ARG A 564 -11.94 7.52 0.82
CA ARG A 564 -11.79 8.99 0.84
C ARG A 564 -11.50 9.58 -0.54
N ARG A 565 -10.66 8.91 -1.31
CA ARG A 565 -10.06 9.45 -2.54
C ARG A 565 -10.55 8.79 -3.83
N PHE A 566 -11.21 7.65 -3.73
CA PHE A 566 -11.69 6.94 -4.91
C PHE A 566 -12.84 7.71 -5.59
N CYS A 567 -12.55 8.22 -6.80
CA CYS A 567 -13.51 8.91 -7.65
C CYS A 567 -14.05 7.95 -8.71
N TRP A 568 -15.16 7.26 -8.41
CA TRP A 568 -15.73 6.26 -9.31
C TRP A 568 -16.23 6.87 -10.64
N THR A 569 -16.72 8.11 -10.60
CA THR A 569 -17.22 8.86 -11.77
C THR A 569 -16.12 9.19 -12.78
N GLU A 570 -14.89 9.38 -12.28
CA GLU A 570 -13.68 9.53 -13.08
C GLU A 570 -12.97 8.19 -13.33
N SER A 571 -13.50 7.07 -12.86
CA SER A 571 -12.88 5.76 -13.08
C SER A 571 -13.62 4.94 -14.14
N ILE A 572 -14.92 5.18 -14.31
CA ILE A 572 -15.80 4.47 -15.22
C ILE A 572 -15.63 4.90 -16.69
N ILE A 573 -15.85 3.97 -17.62
CA ILE A 573 -15.82 4.22 -19.07
C ILE A 573 -16.93 3.45 -19.78
N PHE A 574 -17.55 4.08 -20.77
CA PHE A 574 -18.61 3.51 -21.63
C PHE A 574 -18.15 3.49 -23.10
N PRO A 575 -17.12 2.70 -23.44
CA PRO A 575 -16.41 2.87 -24.69
C PRO A 575 -17.19 2.44 -25.93
N ILE A 576 -16.65 2.82 -27.09
CA ILE A 576 -17.09 2.32 -28.40
C ILE A 576 -15.96 1.54 -29.04
N ALA A 577 -16.26 0.34 -29.55
CA ALA A 577 -15.29 -0.45 -30.30
C ALA A 577 -14.79 0.30 -31.54
N TRP A 578 -13.54 0.06 -31.94
CA TRP A 578 -12.96 0.72 -33.12
C TRP A 578 -13.77 0.45 -34.40
N SER A 579 -14.33 -0.76 -34.53
CA SER A 579 -15.21 -1.16 -35.64
C SER A 579 -16.45 -0.26 -35.76
N LYS A 580 -17.01 0.19 -34.62
CA LYS A 580 -18.21 1.03 -34.53
C LYS A 580 -17.93 2.53 -34.47
N ARG A 581 -16.68 2.99 -34.66
CA ARG A 581 -16.28 4.40 -34.50
C ARG A 581 -17.04 5.42 -35.37
N HIS A 582 -17.66 4.97 -36.45
CA HIS A 582 -18.45 5.81 -37.37
C HIS A 582 -19.95 5.80 -37.05
N GLN A 583 -20.37 5.09 -36.00
CA GLN A 583 -21.75 5.08 -35.56
C GLN A 583 -22.17 6.48 -35.10
N LYS A 584 -23.41 6.86 -35.42
CA LYS A 584 -23.99 8.13 -34.96
C LYS A 584 -23.98 8.17 -33.43
N PRO A 585 -23.41 9.21 -32.81
CA PRO A 585 -23.40 9.33 -31.35
C PRO A 585 -24.81 9.34 -30.77
N LEU A 586 -24.97 8.72 -29.61
CA LEU A 586 -26.21 8.82 -28.82
C LEU A 586 -26.40 10.25 -28.29
N VAL A 587 -27.65 10.58 -27.92
CA VAL A 587 -28.05 11.96 -27.53
C VAL A 587 -27.19 12.51 -26.38
N CYS A 588 -26.88 11.68 -25.39
CA CYS A 588 -26.07 12.07 -24.23
C CYS A 588 -24.66 11.49 -24.25
N GLN A 589 -24.13 11.16 -25.42
CA GLN A 589 -22.77 10.63 -25.56
C GLN A 589 -21.72 11.75 -25.51
N GLY A 590 -20.85 11.72 -24.51
CA GLY A 590 -19.77 12.70 -24.32
C GLY A 590 -18.44 12.03 -24.01
N LYS A 591 -17.69 12.59 -23.05
CA LYS A 591 -16.30 12.18 -22.77
C LYS A 591 -16.19 10.80 -22.11
N LEU A 592 -17.27 10.28 -21.53
CA LEU A 592 -17.26 8.95 -20.94
C LEU A 592 -17.28 7.84 -21.98
N SER A 593 -17.56 8.18 -23.25
CA SER A 593 -17.71 7.20 -24.34
C SER A 593 -16.64 7.34 -25.44
N PRO A 594 -15.34 7.21 -25.11
CA PRO A 594 -14.28 7.32 -26.10
C PRO A 594 -14.26 6.09 -27.03
N VAL A 595 -13.78 6.31 -28.25
CA VAL A 595 -13.44 5.22 -29.17
C VAL A 595 -12.14 4.55 -28.70
N LEU A 596 -12.20 3.23 -28.49
CA LEU A 596 -11.03 2.41 -28.13
C LEU A 596 -10.09 2.25 -29.34
N PRO A 597 -8.78 2.03 -29.12
CA PRO A 597 -7.86 1.77 -30.22
C PRO A 597 -8.20 0.48 -30.94
N GLN A 598 -7.85 0.42 -32.24
CA GLN A 598 -8.03 -0.79 -33.06
C GLN A 598 -7.40 -2.05 -32.43
N ARG A 599 -6.33 -1.88 -31.66
CA ARG A 599 -5.63 -2.97 -30.97
C ARG A 599 -6.07 -3.02 -29.51
N THR A 600 -7.30 -3.46 -29.29
CA THR A 600 -7.86 -3.68 -27.96
C THR A 600 -7.92 -5.17 -27.64
N ARG A 601 -7.54 -5.53 -26.41
CA ARG A 601 -7.67 -6.87 -25.83
C ARG A 601 -8.19 -6.76 -24.41
N VAL A 602 -9.23 -7.51 -24.08
CA VAL A 602 -9.84 -7.56 -22.76
C VAL A 602 -9.88 -9.01 -22.29
N PHE A 603 -9.28 -9.29 -21.14
CA PHE A 603 -9.28 -10.60 -20.50
C PHE A 603 -10.12 -10.53 -19.23
N LEU A 604 -11.12 -11.41 -19.10
CA LEU A 604 -12.05 -11.46 -17.97
C LEU A 604 -11.95 -12.81 -17.25
N SER A 605 -11.66 -12.81 -15.96
CA SER A 605 -11.77 -14.02 -15.11
C SER A 605 -13.24 -14.40 -14.90
N SER A 606 -13.65 -15.61 -15.27
CA SER A 606 -15.08 -15.98 -15.27
C SER A 606 -15.71 -16.00 -13.86
N ASN A 607 -14.91 -16.32 -12.84
CA ASN A 607 -15.34 -16.45 -11.44
C ASN A 607 -14.84 -15.28 -10.59
N ASP A 608 -14.67 -14.11 -11.20
CA ASP A 608 -14.26 -12.89 -10.50
C ASP A 608 -15.17 -12.61 -9.28
N ASN A 609 -14.56 -12.48 -8.11
CA ASN A 609 -15.28 -12.31 -6.84
C ASN A 609 -15.57 -10.83 -6.52
N LEU A 610 -15.14 -9.88 -7.35
CA LEU A 610 -15.41 -8.45 -7.23
C LEU A 610 -16.55 -8.01 -8.14
N MET A 611 -16.56 -8.49 -9.38
CA MET A 611 -17.47 -8.06 -10.43
C MET A 611 -18.11 -9.25 -11.13
N ASP A 612 -19.39 -9.13 -11.52
CA ASP A 612 -20.04 -10.11 -12.40
C ASP A 612 -19.47 -10.00 -13.82
N MET A 613 -18.47 -10.82 -14.12
CA MET A 613 -17.80 -10.81 -15.42
C MET A 613 -18.67 -11.37 -16.55
N SER A 614 -19.73 -12.12 -16.24
CA SER A 614 -20.71 -12.53 -17.26
C SER A 614 -21.49 -11.32 -17.76
N LYS A 615 -21.93 -10.46 -16.82
CA LYS A 615 -22.57 -9.17 -17.14
C LYS A 615 -21.63 -8.21 -17.88
N VAL A 616 -20.36 -8.13 -17.45
CA VAL A 616 -19.35 -7.32 -18.16
C VAL A 616 -19.11 -7.85 -19.57
N ALA A 617 -18.97 -9.16 -19.75
CA ALA A 617 -18.80 -9.77 -21.06
C ALA A 617 -19.99 -9.49 -21.99
N GLU A 618 -21.22 -9.63 -21.48
CA GLU A 618 -22.43 -9.31 -22.24
C GLU A 618 -22.48 -7.83 -22.64
N TYR A 619 -22.16 -6.92 -21.72
CA TYR A 619 -22.06 -5.49 -22.01
C TYR A 619 -21.04 -5.19 -23.11
N LEU A 620 -19.84 -5.79 -23.04
CA LEU A 620 -18.78 -5.60 -24.02
C LEU A 620 -19.15 -6.16 -25.40
N ARG A 621 -19.85 -7.30 -25.46
CA ARG A 621 -20.35 -7.88 -26.71
C ARG A 621 -21.45 -7.03 -27.35
N THR A 622 -22.48 -6.71 -26.57
CA THR A 622 -23.73 -6.16 -27.11
C THR A 622 -23.65 -4.64 -27.32
N MET A 623 -23.29 -3.90 -26.27
CA MET A 623 -23.31 -2.44 -26.28
C MET A 623 -22.02 -1.85 -26.86
N VAL A 624 -20.85 -2.36 -26.45
CA VAL A 624 -19.56 -1.87 -26.96
C VAL A 624 -19.27 -2.40 -28.36
N GLY A 625 -19.58 -3.68 -28.61
CA GLY A 625 -19.35 -4.35 -29.89
C GLY A 625 -17.96 -4.97 -30.03
N LEU A 626 -17.36 -5.46 -28.95
CA LEU A 626 -16.13 -6.23 -29.00
C LEU A 626 -16.42 -7.66 -29.46
N GLU A 627 -15.58 -8.18 -30.35
CA GLU A 627 -15.67 -9.57 -30.81
C GLU A 627 -15.03 -10.52 -29.79
N GLU A 628 -15.78 -11.55 -29.39
CA GLU A 628 -15.33 -12.58 -28.44
C GLU A 628 -14.70 -13.77 -29.18
N GLY A 629 -13.58 -14.28 -28.66
CA GLY A 629 -12.98 -15.51 -29.16
C GLY A 629 -11.68 -15.91 -28.46
N THR A 630 -10.92 -16.81 -29.08
CA THR A 630 -9.88 -17.60 -28.41
C THR A 630 -8.44 -17.20 -28.74
N GLU A 631 -8.15 -16.39 -29.78
CA GLU A 631 -6.73 -16.14 -30.15
C GLU A 631 -6.38 -14.76 -30.68
N LYS A 632 -7.25 -14.11 -31.45
CA LYS A 632 -7.02 -12.77 -32.05
C LYS A 632 -8.10 -11.75 -31.67
N ASP A 633 -9.00 -12.18 -30.82
CA ASP A 633 -10.27 -11.52 -30.56
C ASP A 633 -10.10 -10.44 -29.49
N GLU A 634 -11.01 -9.48 -29.50
CA GLU A 634 -10.92 -8.30 -28.64
C GLU A 634 -11.33 -8.62 -27.21
N LEU A 635 -12.14 -9.65 -27.00
CA LEU A 635 -12.64 -10.12 -25.70
C LEU A 635 -12.31 -11.61 -25.49
N VAL A 636 -11.72 -11.93 -24.34
CA VAL A 636 -11.32 -13.27 -23.93
C VAL A 636 -11.82 -13.56 -22.52
N ILE A 637 -12.59 -14.63 -22.36
CA ILE A 637 -13.01 -15.14 -21.05
C ILE A 637 -12.01 -16.21 -20.58
N MET A 638 -11.58 -16.09 -19.33
CA MET A 638 -10.64 -16.99 -18.67
C MET A 638 -11.39 -17.87 -17.68
N ASP A 639 -11.72 -19.09 -18.13
CA ASP A 639 -12.60 -19.99 -17.40
C ASP A 639 -12.00 -20.46 -16.07
N GLY A 640 -12.84 -20.47 -15.04
CA GLY A 640 -12.52 -21.02 -13.72
C GLY A 640 -11.56 -20.17 -12.89
N LEU A 641 -11.24 -18.95 -13.32
CA LEU A 641 -10.35 -18.06 -12.59
C LEU A 641 -11.11 -17.08 -11.70
N ASP A 642 -10.60 -16.89 -10.49
CA ASP A 642 -10.94 -15.77 -9.60
C ASP A 642 -10.18 -14.49 -10.02
N HIS A 643 -10.58 -13.33 -9.50
CA HIS A 643 -9.91 -12.04 -9.74
C HIS A 643 -8.40 -12.14 -9.48
N ALA A 644 -7.60 -11.66 -10.43
CA ALA A 644 -6.13 -11.66 -10.40
C ALA A 644 -5.46 -13.05 -10.36
N GLN A 645 -6.22 -14.17 -10.38
CA GLN A 645 -5.65 -15.52 -10.36
C GLN A 645 -4.86 -15.82 -11.63
N LEU A 646 -5.11 -15.08 -12.72
CA LEU A 646 -4.29 -15.10 -13.94
C LEU A 646 -2.80 -14.87 -13.65
N LEU A 647 -2.46 -14.09 -12.62
CA LEU A 647 -1.08 -13.81 -12.22
C LEU A 647 -0.36 -15.04 -11.63
N MET A 648 -1.08 -16.13 -11.39
CA MET A 648 -0.54 -17.38 -10.86
C MET A 648 -0.62 -18.52 -11.89
N ARG A 649 -1.06 -18.25 -13.12
CA ARG A 649 -1.32 -19.25 -14.17
C ARG A 649 -0.43 -19.03 -15.40
N PRO A 650 0.62 -19.85 -15.60
CA PRO A 650 1.55 -19.75 -16.73
C PRO A 650 0.91 -19.69 -18.12
N GLU A 651 -0.18 -20.42 -18.33
CA GLU A 651 -0.89 -20.46 -19.62
C GLU A 651 -1.42 -19.08 -20.03
N TRP A 652 -2.02 -18.35 -19.09
CA TRP A 652 -2.60 -17.02 -19.32
C TRP A 652 -1.53 -15.95 -19.49
N PHE A 653 -0.38 -16.10 -18.82
CA PHE A 653 0.78 -15.25 -19.07
C PHE A 653 1.22 -15.29 -20.54
N SER A 654 1.27 -16.47 -21.16
CA SER A 654 1.68 -16.60 -22.55
C SER A 654 0.76 -15.81 -23.50
N ARG A 655 -0.56 -15.83 -23.23
CA ARG A 655 -1.57 -15.11 -24.02
C ARG A 655 -1.50 -13.60 -23.82
N ILE A 656 -1.28 -13.14 -22.59
CA ILE A 656 -1.09 -11.71 -22.29
C ILE A 656 0.20 -11.19 -22.91
N LEU A 657 1.29 -11.98 -22.89
CA LEU A 657 2.55 -11.63 -23.56
C LEU A 657 2.40 -11.57 -25.08
N LYS A 658 1.62 -12.48 -25.67
CA LYS A 658 1.26 -12.44 -27.08
C LYS A 658 0.50 -11.15 -27.40
N ALA A 659 -0.53 -10.81 -26.62
CA ALA A 659 -1.25 -9.54 -26.77
C ALA A 659 -0.33 -8.33 -26.62
N ALA A 660 0.56 -8.32 -25.63
CA ALA A 660 1.54 -7.26 -25.39
C ALA A 660 2.59 -7.13 -26.50
N ARG A 661 2.83 -8.19 -27.28
CA ARG A 661 3.70 -8.16 -28.46
C ARG A 661 2.95 -7.61 -29.68
N GLU A 662 1.70 -8.03 -29.87
CA GLU A 662 0.88 -7.73 -31.05
C GLU A 662 0.24 -6.33 -31.03
N CYS A 663 -0.21 -5.89 -29.86
CA CYS A 663 -0.87 -4.59 -29.67
C CYS A 663 0.15 -3.44 -29.72
#